data_AF-A0A212EYA1-F1
#
_entry.id   AF-A0A212EYA1-F1
#
_cell.length_a   1.000
_cell.length_b   1.000
_cell.length_c   1.000
_cell.angle_alpha   90.00
_cell.angle_beta   90.00
_cell.angle_gamma   90.00
#
_symmetry.space_group_name_H-M   'P 1'
#
loop_
_entity.id
_entity.type
_entity.pdbx_description
1 polymer ?
#
loop_
_entity_poly.entity_id
_entity_poly.type
_entity_poly.pdbx_seq_one_letter_code
_entity_poly.pdbx_strand_id
1 'polypeptide(L)'
;KMTKVSETIKQAKGKVLNFDHLTFWVANAKTASSYFVTRFGFKPLAVREPSEERQVLSHAVQLNKITIIFESPTVNDHDISKDLTAHGDFVKDVSFEVSDLESIFGSAKTKGAHVIKEITEESDENGLIRYAVLRTYGDNTHTLVDRSKYNGLLFPGYKKSEEDLANKLLPDTNLRFVDHVEGNMADETLEDSVSWYEKNLNMLRFWCVDYSHDLTPYSCINSAAVINENETVLLSMNESAPGKRPTSKARDFVASHGTSGIEHVAFYTDDIVHTMKSLKARGADIVTWPPTYYELIKEKLKESSVNVTESIEELKENNILIDFDEKGYMLQAFTKHLQVRPTLFIEVIQRRNHKGFGAMNYQWTSYTDKGKKPEDGRFLAFDHVTFWVSNAKQAASYYVTRFGFEPLAYKGLETGSRQFSSHAVRLNKIIFVFEGQYNPEETDFINEVGYHGDFVKDVAFEVENLDYILNYAKKQGAVVIKDVWEEKDEHGVVKSATLKTYGDNTHTLVDRSQYKGPFLPGYQMLQKDPIHKFLPKVEINFIDHVVGNQPDNGLEEAASWYERCLQFHRFWSVDDKQICTEYSSLRSIVMANYEETVKMPLNEPADGKRKSQIQEYVEYHGGAGVQHIALNTEDIITAVENLRARGVEFLTIPSKYYKLIREKLSHSKVKVAESIDILERLNILIDYDDDGYLLQIFTKNTQDRPTLFLEVIQRRNFNGFGAGNFKTLFESIEIEQEKRGNL
;
A
#
# COMPACT_ATOMS: atom_id res chain seq x y z
N LYS A 1 -32.14 -7.21 -8.38
CA LYS A 1 -32.21 -6.44 -9.66
C LYS A 1 -31.73 -7.24 -10.88
N MET A 2 -30.70 -8.10 -10.78
CA MET A 2 -30.14 -8.88 -11.92
C MET A 2 -31.14 -9.81 -12.65
N THR A 3 -32.11 -10.42 -11.96
CA THR A 3 -33.06 -11.37 -12.58
C THR A 3 -34.02 -10.75 -13.60
N LYS A 4 -34.46 -9.50 -13.41
CA LYS A 4 -35.34 -8.80 -14.36
C LYS A 4 -34.61 -8.24 -15.59
N VAL A 5 -33.33 -7.88 -15.44
CA VAL A 5 -32.50 -7.36 -16.55
C VAL A 5 -32.07 -8.49 -17.50
N SER A 6 -31.81 -9.70 -16.96
CA SER A 6 -31.43 -10.85 -17.79
C SER A 6 -32.53 -11.35 -18.72
N GLU A 7 -33.82 -11.22 -18.36
CA GLU A 7 -34.93 -11.66 -19.21
C GLU A 7 -35.14 -10.75 -20.43
N THR A 8 -34.99 -9.43 -20.25
CA THR A 8 -35.11 -8.45 -21.33
C THR A 8 -33.97 -8.57 -22.34
N ILE A 9 -32.73 -8.83 -21.89
CA ILE A 9 -31.56 -9.01 -22.76
C ILE A 9 -31.63 -10.34 -23.52
N LYS A 10 -32.13 -11.42 -22.90
CA LYS A 10 -32.36 -12.70 -23.59
C LYS A 10 -33.33 -12.58 -24.77
N GLN A 11 -34.27 -11.63 -24.71
CA GLN A 11 -35.27 -11.38 -25.75
C GLN A 11 -34.82 -10.35 -26.81
N ALA A 12 -33.69 -9.67 -26.62
CA ALA A 12 -33.19 -8.68 -27.58
C ALA A 12 -32.69 -9.34 -28.88
N LYS A 13 -33.01 -8.72 -30.02
CA LYS A 13 -32.51 -9.14 -31.34
C LYS A 13 -31.13 -8.54 -31.59
N GLY A 14 -30.21 -9.36 -32.11
CA GLY A 14 -28.80 -8.99 -32.33
C GLY A 14 -27.97 -9.00 -31.05
N LYS A 15 -26.89 -9.78 -31.07
CA LYS A 15 -25.99 -10.03 -29.93
C LYS A 15 -24.54 -10.03 -30.37
N VAL A 16 -23.66 -9.53 -29.52
CA VAL A 16 -22.20 -9.68 -29.62
C VAL A 16 -21.83 -11.15 -29.39
N LEU A 17 -21.04 -11.72 -30.30
CA LEU A 17 -20.68 -13.14 -30.33
C LEU A 17 -19.24 -13.40 -29.88
N ASN A 18 -18.27 -12.62 -30.35
CA ASN A 18 -16.84 -12.77 -30.06
C ASN A 18 -16.09 -11.47 -30.38
N PHE A 19 -14.84 -11.35 -29.90
CA PHE A 19 -13.88 -10.45 -30.49
C PHE A 19 -13.57 -10.88 -31.93
N ASP A 20 -13.61 -9.93 -32.87
CA ASP A 20 -13.20 -10.16 -34.26
C ASP A 20 -11.70 -9.87 -34.43
N HIS A 21 -11.30 -8.63 -34.14
CA HIS A 21 -9.91 -8.18 -34.13
C HIS A 21 -9.78 -6.90 -33.30
N LEU A 22 -8.54 -6.54 -32.99
CA LEU A 22 -8.17 -5.26 -32.38
C LEU A 22 -7.46 -4.39 -33.41
N THR A 23 -7.75 -3.09 -33.44
CA THR A 23 -7.05 -2.16 -34.33
C THR A 23 -6.23 -1.19 -33.50
N PHE A 24 -4.92 -1.17 -33.74
CA PHE A 24 -3.95 -0.32 -33.08
C PHE A 24 -3.56 0.78 -34.06
N TRP A 25 -3.74 2.03 -33.67
CA TRP A 25 -3.17 3.16 -34.38
C TRP A 25 -1.78 3.40 -33.85
N VAL A 26 -0.80 3.32 -34.74
CA VAL A 26 0.62 3.38 -34.38
C VAL A 26 1.39 4.27 -35.35
N ALA A 27 2.46 4.88 -34.87
CA ALA A 27 3.35 5.68 -35.71
C ALA A 27 4.00 4.84 -36.83
N ASN A 28 4.23 3.54 -36.59
CA ASN A 28 4.78 2.64 -37.60
C ASN A 28 4.22 1.21 -37.49
N ALA A 29 3.26 0.89 -38.36
CA ALA A 29 2.53 -0.38 -38.38
C ALA A 29 3.44 -1.58 -38.63
N LYS A 30 4.48 -1.41 -39.45
CA LYS A 30 5.44 -2.47 -39.75
C LYS A 30 6.30 -2.80 -38.53
N THR A 31 6.81 -1.79 -37.84
CA THR A 31 7.63 -1.97 -36.64
C THR A 31 6.79 -2.56 -35.49
N ALA A 32 5.60 -2.02 -35.26
CA ALA A 32 4.70 -2.51 -34.20
C ALA A 32 4.28 -3.97 -34.45
N SER A 33 3.86 -4.32 -35.68
CA SER A 33 3.53 -5.70 -36.02
C SER A 33 4.74 -6.65 -35.86
N SER A 34 5.93 -6.23 -36.28
CA SER A 34 7.17 -6.99 -36.11
C SER A 34 7.52 -7.24 -34.63
N TYR A 35 7.24 -6.28 -33.74
CA TYR A 35 7.40 -6.46 -32.30
C TYR A 35 6.49 -7.57 -31.75
N PHE A 36 5.21 -7.60 -32.15
CA PHE A 36 4.29 -8.68 -31.74
C PHE A 36 4.67 -10.04 -32.32
N VAL A 37 5.18 -10.07 -33.55
CA VAL A 37 5.69 -11.28 -34.18
C VAL A 37 6.88 -11.83 -33.38
N THR A 38 7.89 -11.00 -33.16
CA THR A 38 9.15 -11.44 -32.54
C THR A 38 9.01 -11.72 -31.05
N ARG A 39 8.32 -10.84 -30.29
CA ARG A 39 8.23 -10.92 -28.82
C ARG A 39 7.11 -11.81 -28.33
N PHE A 40 5.95 -11.81 -28.99
CA PHE A 40 4.75 -12.54 -28.55
C PHE A 40 4.42 -13.78 -29.39
N GLY A 41 5.16 -14.02 -30.48
CA GLY A 41 4.98 -15.20 -31.32
C GLY A 41 3.80 -15.12 -32.29
N PHE A 42 3.27 -13.92 -32.52
CA PHE A 42 2.26 -13.73 -33.57
C PHE A 42 2.81 -14.05 -34.95
N LYS A 43 1.95 -14.46 -35.87
CA LYS A 43 2.30 -14.68 -37.26
C LYS A 43 1.79 -13.53 -38.11
N PRO A 44 2.56 -13.05 -39.11
CA PRO A 44 2.01 -12.16 -40.13
C PRO A 44 0.78 -12.82 -40.78
N LEU A 45 -0.34 -12.11 -40.80
CA LEU A 45 -1.60 -12.59 -41.37
C LEU A 45 -1.81 -12.00 -42.75
N ALA A 46 -1.88 -10.66 -42.83
CA ALA A 46 -2.13 -9.95 -44.08
C ALA A 46 -1.69 -8.49 -44.02
N VAL A 47 -1.47 -7.87 -45.17
CA VAL A 47 -1.19 -6.43 -45.33
C VAL A 47 -2.21 -5.80 -46.27
N ARG A 48 -2.66 -4.60 -45.92
CA ARG A 48 -3.45 -3.74 -46.82
C ARG A 48 -2.62 -2.50 -47.12
N GLU A 49 -2.14 -2.41 -48.36
CA GLU A 49 -1.38 -1.28 -48.86
C GLU A 49 -2.27 -0.02 -48.97
N PRO A 50 -1.69 1.18 -48.85
CA PRO A 50 -2.40 2.43 -49.08
C PRO A 50 -2.86 2.55 -50.53
N SER A 51 -3.95 3.28 -50.76
CA SER A 51 -4.47 3.66 -52.07
C SER A 51 -4.83 5.16 -52.10
N GLU A 52 -5.21 5.68 -53.27
CA GLU A 52 -5.67 7.08 -53.39
C GLU A 52 -6.87 7.38 -52.47
N GLU A 53 -7.76 6.41 -52.29
CA GLU A 53 -8.97 6.52 -51.46
C GLU A 53 -8.71 6.19 -49.98
N ARG A 54 -7.57 5.54 -49.66
CA ARG A 54 -7.22 5.10 -48.31
C ARG A 54 -5.73 5.33 -48.04
N GLN A 55 -5.41 6.45 -47.43
CA GLN A 55 -4.04 6.86 -47.10
C GLN A 55 -3.54 6.24 -45.78
N VAL A 56 -3.79 4.93 -45.62
CA VAL A 56 -3.46 4.16 -44.41
C VAL A 56 -2.83 2.84 -44.83
N LEU A 57 -1.68 2.51 -44.23
CA LEU A 57 -1.04 1.21 -44.33
C LEU A 57 -1.48 0.35 -43.14
N SER A 58 -1.93 -0.88 -43.40
CA SER A 58 -2.34 -1.82 -42.34
C SER A 58 -1.52 -3.10 -42.38
N HIS A 59 -0.97 -3.50 -41.22
CA HIS A 59 -0.32 -4.79 -41.01
C HIS A 59 -1.11 -5.61 -39.99
N ALA A 60 -1.67 -6.74 -40.42
CA ALA A 60 -2.38 -7.65 -39.54
C ALA A 60 -1.50 -8.82 -39.13
N VAL A 61 -1.59 -9.19 -37.86
CA VAL A 61 -0.93 -10.35 -37.28
C VAL A 61 -1.96 -11.20 -36.54
N GLN A 62 -1.72 -12.52 -36.49
CA GLN A 62 -2.61 -13.46 -35.82
C GLN A 62 -1.84 -14.48 -35.00
N LEU A 63 -2.36 -14.78 -33.82
CA LEU A 63 -1.94 -15.92 -33.00
C LEU A 63 -3.17 -16.63 -32.47
N ASN A 64 -3.39 -17.87 -32.91
CA ASN A 64 -4.60 -18.62 -32.60
C ASN A 64 -5.86 -17.80 -32.93
N LYS A 65 -6.67 -17.43 -31.92
CA LYS A 65 -7.89 -16.61 -32.11
C LYS A 65 -7.67 -15.12 -31.91
N ILE A 66 -6.43 -14.67 -31.70
CA ILE A 66 -6.10 -13.27 -31.47
C ILE A 66 -5.68 -12.64 -32.79
N THR A 67 -6.42 -11.66 -33.26
CA THR A 67 -6.09 -10.89 -34.47
C THR A 67 -5.87 -9.43 -34.10
N ILE A 68 -4.72 -8.87 -34.48
CA ILE A 68 -4.38 -7.46 -34.26
C ILE A 68 -4.00 -6.83 -35.60
N ILE A 69 -4.59 -5.67 -35.89
CA ILE A 69 -4.32 -4.86 -37.07
C ILE A 69 -3.61 -3.59 -36.60
N PHE A 70 -2.39 -3.36 -37.10
CA PHE A 70 -1.66 -2.13 -36.87
C PHE A 70 -1.83 -1.20 -38.06
N GLU A 71 -2.23 0.04 -37.82
CA GLU A 71 -2.48 1.04 -38.86
C GLU A 71 -1.63 2.27 -38.67
N SER A 72 -1.04 2.74 -39.76
CA SER A 72 -0.29 4.00 -39.80
C SER A 72 -0.75 4.87 -40.96
N PRO A 73 -0.83 6.19 -40.77
CA PRO A 73 -1.15 7.11 -41.84
C PRO A 73 0.05 7.21 -42.79
N THR A 74 -0.21 7.36 -44.09
CA THR A 74 0.84 7.60 -45.09
C THR A 74 1.01 9.08 -45.44
N VAL A 75 0.22 9.96 -44.80
CA VAL A 75 0.28 11.41 -44.95
C VAL A 75 0.16 12.10 -43.58
N ASN A 76 0.68 13.33 -43.47
CA ASN A 76 0.73 14.04 -42.20
C ASN A 76 -0.64 14.59 -41.74
N ASP A 77 -1.52 15.00 -42.67
CA ASP A 77 -2.84 15.53 -42.36
C ASP A 77 -3.91 14.45 -42.52
N HIS A 78 -3.92 13.49 -41.59
CA HIS A 78 -4.89 12.40 -41.52
C HIS A 78 -5.38 12.27 -40.08
N ASP A 79 -6.59 11.76 -39.87
CA ASP A 79 -7.17 11.67 -38.51
C ASP A 79 -6.33 10.77 -37.59
N ILE A 80 -5.74 9.69 -38.12
CA ILE A 80 -4.76 8.88 -37.38
C ILE A 80 -3.57 9.74 -36.90
N SER A 81 -3.04 10.65 -37.71
CA SER A 81 -1.92 11.51 -37.31
C SER A 81 -2.29 12.47 -36.19
N LYS A 82 -3.54 12.97 -36.17
CA LYS A 82 -4.07 13.83 -35.10
C LYS A 82 -4.16 13.06 -33.79
N ASP A 83 -4.78 11.88 -33.82
CA ASP A 83 -4.95 11.03 -32.65
C ASP A 83 -3.60 10.51 -32.13
N LEU A 84 -2.66 10.12 -33.00
CA LEU A 84 -1.31 9.73 -32.59
C LEU A 84 -0.54 10.87 -31.91
N THR A 85 -0.76 12.12 -32.34
CA THR A 85 -0.14 13.28 -31.69
C THR A 85 -0.68 13.47 -30.26
N ALA A 86 -2.00 13.30 -30.09
CA ALA A 86 -2.65 13.39 -28.79
C ALA A 86 -2.24 12.24 -27.87
N HIS A 87 -2.32 11.00 -28.35
CA HIS A 87 -2.32 9.80 -27.51
C HIS A 87 -1.00 9.02 -27.51
N GLY A 88 -0.18 9.14 -28.54
CA GLY A 88 0.87 8.18 -28.86
C GLY A 88 0.30 6.95 -29.57
N ASP A 89 1.01 5.82 -29.56
CA ASP A 89 0.49 4.56 -30.09
C ASP A 89 -0.63 4.04 -29.18
N PHE A 90 -1.77 3.57 -29.70
CA PHE A 90 -2.88 3.12 -28.84
C PHE A 90 -3.82 2.16 -29.55
N VAL A 91 -4.63 1.44 -28.76
CA VAL A 91 -5.73 0.65 -29.31
C VAL A 91 -6.86 1.60 -29.67
N LYS A 92 -7.19 1.72 -30.96
CA LYS A 92 -8.27 2.57 -31.46
C LYS A 92 -9.61 1.86 -31.39
N ASP A 93 -9.66 0.63 -31.90
CA ASP A 93 -10.91 -0.09 -32.13
C ASP A 93 -10.86 -1.50 -31.55
N VAL A 94 -11.97 -1.90 -30.94
CA VAL A 94 -12.23 -3.29 -30.52
C VAL A 94 -13.42 -3.78 -31.32
N SER A 95 -13.16 -4.66 -32.28
CA SER A 95 -14.18 -5.16 -33.21
C SER A 95 -14.91 -6.37 -32.63
N PHE A 96 -16.21 -6.45 -32.87
CA PHE A 96 -17.08 -7.54 -32.41
C PHE A 96 -17.77 -8.23 -33.58
N GLU A 97 -17.74 -9.56 -33.59
CA GLU A 97 -18.65 -10.34 -34.42
C GLU A 97 -20.05 -10.27 -33.83
N VAL A 98 -21.07 -10.03 -34.67
CA VAL A 98 -22.47 -9.92 -34.24
C VAL A 98 -23.39 -10.87 -34.98
N SER A 99 -24.42 -11.35 -34.29
CA SER A 99 -25.41 -12.30 -34.86
C SER A 99 -26.44 -11.67 -35.80
N ASP A 100 -26.72 -10.38 -35.63
CA ASP A 100 -27.66 -9.62 -36.46
C ASP A 100 -27.27 -8.14 -36.38
N LEU A 101 -26.51 -7.68 -37.37
CA LEU A 101 -25.98 -6.33 -37.46
C LEU A 101 -27.09 -5.28 -37.52
N GLU A 102 -28.15 -5.53 -38.29
CA GLU A 102 -29.27 -4.59 -38.46
C GLU A 102 -29.97 -4.32 -37.13
N SER A 103 -30.30 -5.39 -36.39
CA SER A 103 -31.00 -5.27 -35.12
C SER A 103 -30.15 -4.57 -34.05
N ILE A 104 -28.89 -4.98 -33.88
CA ILE A 104 -28.02 -4.42 -32.83
C ILE A 104 -27.63 -2.97 -33.14
N PHE A 105 -27.25 -2.67 -34.39
CA PHE A 105 -26.89 -1.31 -34.82
C PHE A 105 -28.11 -0.39 -34.82
N GLY A 106 -29.25 -0.84 -35.37
CA GLY A 106 -30.49 -0.06 -35.39
C GLY A 106 -31.00 0.29 -33.99
N SER A 107 -30.91 -0.68 -33.06
CA SER A 107 -31.19 -0.48 -31.63
C SER A 107 -30.22 0.54 -31.01
N ALA A 108 -28.91 0.37 -31.18
CA ALA A 108 -27.90 1.29 -30.67
C ALA A 108 -28.14 2.73 -31.17
N LYS A 109 -28.39 2.89 -32.48
CA LYS A 109 -28.66 4.18 -33.11
C LYS A 109 -29.91 4.85 -32.54
N THR A 110 -31.00 4.12 -32.39
CA THR A 110 -32.26 4.64 -31.82
C THR A 110 -32.11 5.02 -30.34
N LYS A 111 -31.24 4.30 -29.63
CA LYS A 111 -30.87 4.58 -28.24
C LYS A 111 -29.84 5.71 -28.12
N GLY A 112 -29.35 6.28 -29.22
CA GLY A 112 -28.49 7.46 -29.23
C GLY A 112 -26.99 7.18 -29.25
N ALA A 113 -26.55 5.98 -29.65
CA ALA A 113 -25.14 5.73 -29.91
C ALA A 113 -24.63 6.64 -31.05
N HIS A 114 -23.43 7.19 -30.87
CA HIS A 114 -22.80 8.02 -31.89
C HIS A 114 -22.26 7.15 -33.03
N VAL A 115 -22.85 7.31 -34.21
CA VAL A 115 -22.50 6.55 -35.42
C VAL A 115 -21.32 7.21 -36.12
N ILE A 116 -20.19 6.51 -36.18
CA ILE A 116 -19.02 6.91 -36.98
C ILE A 116 -19.20 6.44 -38.42
N LYS A 117 -19.74 5.23 -38.61
CA LYS A 117 -20.01 4.65 -39.92
C LYS A 117 -21.32 3.88 -39.91
N GLU A 118 -22.21 4.24 -40.83
CA GLU A 118 -23.45 3.50 -41.10
C GLU A 118 -23.13 2.08 -41.58
N ILE A 119 -24.14 1.19 -41.58
CA ILE A 119 -23.98 -0.16 -42.13
C ILE A 119 -23.43 -0.06 -43.56
N THR A 120 -22.23 -0.61 -43.70
CA THR A 120 -21.44 -0.60 -44.92
C THR A 120 -21.28 -2.02 -45.39
N GLU A 121 -21.42 -2.20 -46.69
CA GLU A 121 -21.30 -3.49 -47.36
C GLU A 121 -20.07 -3.46 -48.25
N GLU A 122 -19.15 -4.39 -48.01
CA GLU A 122 -17.98 -4.60 -48.85
C GLU A 122 -17.96 -6.06 -49.29
N SER A 123 -17.56 -6.31 -50.54
CA SER A 123 -17.53 -7.68 -51.07
C SER A 123 -16.29 -7.92 -51.91
N ASP A 124 -15.80 -9.15 -51.85
CA ASP A 124 -14.78 -9.68 -52.75
C ASP A 124 -15.12 -11.13 -53.12
N GLU A 125 -14.15 -11.86 -53.69
CA GLU A 125 -14.29 -13.27 -54.06
C GLU A 125 -14.66 -14.21 -52.90
N ASN A 126 -14.45 -13.79 -51.65
CA ASN A 126 -14.74 -14.56 -50.43
C ASN A 126 -16.13 -14.26 -49.84
N GLY A 127 -16.91 -13.38 -50.48
CA GLY A 127 -18.31 -13.11 -50.13
C GLY A 127 -18.58 -11.66 -49.75
N LEU A 128 -19.64 -11.45 -48.97
CA LEU A 128 -20.11 -10.13 -48.53
C LEU A 128 -19.85 -9.97 -47.03
N ILE A 129 -19.04 -8.99 -46.65
CA ILE A 129 -18.87 -8.55 -45.27
C ILE A 129 -19.68 -7.27 -45.03
N ARG A 130 -20.35 -7.21 -43.88
CA ARG A 130 -21.12 -6.02 -43.50
C ARG A 130 -20.61 -5.55 -42.15
N TYR A 131 -20.48 -4.24 -41.98
CA TYR A 131 -20.04 -3.69 -40.71
C TYR A 131 -20.55 -2.27 -40.47
N ALA A 132 -20.59 -1.88 -39.22
CA ALA A 132 -20.87 -0.51 -38.80
C ALA A 132 -19.92 -0.11 -37.68
N VAL A 133 -19.67 1.20 -37.51
CA VAL A 133 -18.73 1.70 -36.49
C VAL A 133 -19.45 2.66 -35.56
N LEU A 134 -19.36 2.38 -34.26
CA LEU A 134 -19.91 3.21 -33.20
C LEU A 134 -18.76 3.79 -32.36
N ARG A 135 -18.91 5.04 -31.91
CA ARG A 135 -18.00 5.64 -30.92
C ARG A 135 -18.41 5.20 -29.51
N THR A 136 -17.41 4.89 -28.68
CA THR A 136 -17.56 4.63 -27.25
C THR A 136 -16.85 5.73 -26.43
N TYR A 137 -16.39 5.43 -25.22
CA TYR A 137 -15.60 6.34 -24.39
C TYR A 137 -14.34 6.85 -25.09
N GLY A 138 -13.92 8.06 -24.70
CA GLY A 138 -12.74 8.73 -25.26
C GLY A 138 -12.78 8.83 -26.78
N ASP A 139 -11.66 8.46 -27.41
CA ASP A 139 -11.53 8.38 -28.87
C ASP A 139 -11.63 6.94 -29.39
N ASN A 140 -12.07 5.99 -28.56
CA ASN A 140 -12.25 4.60 -28.97
C ASN A 140 -13.52 4.35 -29.78
N THR A 141 -13.46 3.33 -30.63
CA THR A 141 -14.58 2.85 -31.43
C THR A 141 -14.82 1.35 -31.26
N HIS A 142 -16.00 0.92 -31.67
CA HIS A 142 -16.34 -0.49 -31.87
C HIS A 142 -16.85 -0.71 -33.28
N THR A 143 -16.17 -1.57 -34.03
CA THR A 143 -16.67 -2.10 -35.29
C THR A 143 -17.55 -3.33 -35.03
N LEU A 144 -18.82 -3.26 -35.40
CA LEU A 144 -19.73 -4.41 -35.37
C LEU A 144 -19.70 -5.10 -36.72
N VAL A 145 -19.32 -6.38 -36.76
CA VAL A 145 -19.05 -7.12 -37.98
C VAL A 145 -20.01 -8.30 -38.13
N ASP A 146 -20.70 -8.36 -39.25
CA ASP A 146 -21.45 -9.54 -39.69
C ASP A 146 -20.59 -10.31 -40.70
N ARG A 147 -20.07 -11.46 -40.24
CA ARG A 147 -19.26 -12.39 -41.04
C ARG A 147 -20.08 -13.55 -41.63
N SER A 148 -21.40 -13.59 -41.42
CA SER A 148 -22.23 -14.75 -41.79
C SER A 148 -22.18 -15.14 -43.27
N LYS A 149 -21.80 -14.20 -44.14
CA LYS A 149 -21.67 -14.38 -45.60
C LYS A 149 -20.26 -14.09 -46.13
N TYR A 150 -19.24 -14.08 -45.27
CA TYR A 150 -17.87 -13.75 -45.64
C TYR A 150 -16.86 -14.76 -45.10
N ASN A 151 -16.06 -15.34 -45.99
CA ASN A 151 -15.04 -16.34 -45.65
C ASN A 151 -13.60 -15.82 -45.81
N GLY A 152 -13.42 -14.52 -46.08
CA GLY A 152 -12.10 -13.92 -46.26
C GLY A 152 -11.36 -13.75 -44.94
N LEU A 153 -10.03 -13.67 -45.01
CA LEU A 153 -9.14 -13.56 -43.85
C LEU A 153 -9.46 -12.33 -42.98
N LEU A 154 -9.61 -11.18 -43.63
CA LEU A 154 -9.97 -9.87 -43.08
C LEU A 154 -10.86 -9.15 -44.11
N PHE A 155 -11.22 -7.89 -43.88
CA PHE A 155 -11.99 -7.10 -44.87
C PHE A 155 -11.39 -7.12 -46.28
N PRO A 156 -12.18 -6.83 -47.33
CA PRO A 156 -11.68 -6.68 -48.68
C PRO A 156 -10.46 -5.76 -48.80
N GLY A 157 -9.48 -6.17 -49.61
CA GLY A 157 -8.25 -5.43 -49.88
C GLY A 157 -7.02 -5.87 -49.07
N TYR A 158 -7.18 -6.75 -48.07
CA TYR A 158 -6.05 -7.37 -47.38
C TYR A 158 -5.44 -8.51 -48.22
N LYS A 159 -4.11 -8.49 -48.38
CA LYS A 159 -3.34 -9.53 -49.06
C LYS A 159 -2.58 -10.36 -48.03
N LYS A 160 -2.68 -11.68 -48.14
CA LYS A 160 -1.99 -12.61 -47.22
C LYS A 160 -0.49 -12.35 -47.16
N SER A 161 0.08 -12.35 -45.96
CA SER A 161 1.51 -12.18 -45.74
C SER A 161 2.26 -13.52 -45.72
N GLU A 162 3.53 -13.50 -46.07
CA GLU A 162 4.42 -14.64 -45.89
C GLU A 162 4.80 -14.83 -44.41
N GLU A 163 5.12 -16.05 -44.01
CA GLU A 163 5.51 -16.38 -42.65
C GLU A 163 6.90 -15.81 -42.33
N ASP A 164 7.07 -15.21 -41.16
CA ASP A 164 8.39 -14.75 -40.69
C ASP A 164 9.25 -15.94 -40.28
N LEU A 165 10.43 -16.08 -40.88
CA LEU A 165 11.37 -17.17 -40.57
C LEU A 165 11.85 -17.12 -39.12
N ALA A 166 11.89 -15.95 -38.48
CA ALA A 166 12.26 -15.82 -37.07
C ALA A 166 11.33 -16.60 -36.15
N ASN A 167 10.03 -16.72 -36.48
CA ASN A 167 9.09 -17.48 -35.70
C ASN A 167 9.38 -18.99 -35.68
N LYS A 168 10.05 -19.53 -36.71
CA LYS A 168 10.45 -20.94 -36.75
C LYS A 168 11.62 -21.26 -35.82
N LEU A 169 12.38 -20.24 -35.43
CA LEU A 169 13.59 -20.37 -34.61
C LEU A 169 13.33 -20.07 -33.13
N LEU A 170 12.19 -19.46 -32.81
CA LEU A 170 11.84 -19.01 -31.46
C LEU A 170 10.76 -19.90 -30.84
N PRO A 171 10.76 -20.11 -29.51
CA PRO A 171 9.84 -21.04 -28.83
C PRO A 171 8.38 -20.54 -28.90
N ASP A 172 7.40 -21.43 -29.03
CA ASP A 172 5.99 -21.02 -29.06
C ASP A 172 5.53 -20.42 -27.72
N THR A 173 4.65 -19.43 -27.78
CA THR A 173 4.14 -18.70 -26.60
C THR A 173 2.78 -19.23 -26.11
N ASN A 174 2.09 -20.07 -26.88
CA ASN A 174 0.82 -20.71 -26.49
C ASN A 174 -0.33 -19.77 -26.07
N LEU A 175 -0.27 -18.48 -26.38
CA LEU A 175 -1.39 -17.55 -26.19
C LEU A 175 -2.56 -17.92 -27.11
N ARG A 176 -3.78 -18.05 -26.58
CA ARG A 176 -4.91 -18.70 -27.29
C ARG A 176 -5.94 -17.72 -27.85
N PHE A 177 -6.40 -16.80 -27.03
CA PHE A 177 -7.48 -15.85 -27.34
C PHE A 177 -7.39 -14.63 -26.42
N VAL A 178 -8.15 -13.57 -26.73
CA VAL A 178 -8.28 -12.38 -25.88
C VAL A 178 -9.20 -12.74 -24.71
N ASP A 179 -8.68 -12.71 -23.49
CA ASP A 179 -9.46 -12.96 -22.27
C ASP A 179 -10.38 -11.76 -21.99
N HIS A 180 -9.80 -10.57 -21.94
CA HIS A 180 -10.52 -9.31 -21.76
C HIS A 180 -9.73 -8.13 -22.35
N VAL A 181 -10.43 -7.00 -22.50
CA VAL A 181 -9.83 -5.69 -22.82
C VAL A 181 -10.20 -4.73 -21.70
N GLU A 182 -9.22 -4.00 -21.19
CA GLU A 182 -9.40 -3.07 -20.08
C GLU A 182 -9.13 -1.63 -20.49
N GLY A 183 -10.00 -0.71 -20.07
CA GLY A 183 -9.84 0.72 -20.29
C GLY A 183 -9.88 1.54 -19.01
N ASN A 184 -9.18 2.67 -19.01
CA ASN A 184 -9.25 3.69 -17.98
C ASN A 184 -10.11 4.86 -18.43
N MET A 185 -11.00 5.28 -17.54
CA MET A 185 -12.03 6.28 -17.74
C MET A 185 -11.64 7.59 -17.04
N ALA A 186 -11.96 8.71 -17.69
CA ALA A 186 -11.95 10.02 -17.05
C ALA A 186 -12.91 10.04 -15.85
N ASP A 187 -12.62 10.90 -14.89
CA ASP A 187 -13.40 11.03 -13.66
C ASP A 187 -14.89 11.23 -13.95
N GLU A 188 -15.74 10.51 -13.22
CA GLU A 188 -17.21 10.52 -13.29
C GLU A 188 -17.81 10.00 -14.61
N THR A 189 -17.04 9.24 -15.41
CA THR A 189 -17.50 8.67 -16.69
C THR A 189 -17.66 7.14 -16.69
N LEU A 190 -17.31 6.44 -15.60
CA LEU A 190 -17.40 4.98 -15.53
C LEU A 190 -18.83 4.47 -15.75
N GLU A 191 -19.79 5.02 -15.03
CA GLU A 191 -21.19 4.55 -15.07
C GLU A 191 -21.82 4.77 -16.44
N ASP A 192 -21.52 5.90 -17.08
CA ASP A 192 -21.96 6.21 -18.43
C ASP A 192 -21.32 5.26 -19.45
N SER A 193 -20.03 4.97 -19.30
CA SER A 193 -19.29 4.05 -20.16
C SER A 193 -19.83 2.63 -20.06
N VAL A 194 -20.09 2.13 -18.85
CA VAL A 194 -20.66 0.79 -18.62
C VAL A 194 -22.10 0.71 -19.13
N SER A 195 -22.92 1.71 -18.81
CA SER A 195 -24.30 1.82 -19.27
C SER A 195 -24.41 1.88 -20.79
N TRP A 196 -23.40 2.44 -21.47
CA TRP A 196 -23.33 2.46 -22.93
C TRP A 196 -23.34 1.03 -23.50
N TYR A 197 -22.59 0.09 -22.93
CA TYR A 197 -22.57 -1.30 -23.40
C TYR A 197 -23.89 -2.04 -23.10
N GLU A 198 -24.46 -1.84 -21.91
CA GLU A 198 -25.75 -2.43 -21.54
C GLU A 198 -26.86 -1.96 -22.47
N LYS A 199 -26.86 -0.67 -22.78
CA LYS A 199 -27.87 -0.01 -23.61
C LYS A 199 -27.71 -0.33 -25.09
N ASN A 200 -26.49 -0.23 -25.63
CA ASN A 200 -26.26 -0.23 -27.06
C ASN A 200 -25.86 -1.61 -27.62
N LEU A 201 -25.15 -2.44 -26.85
CA LEU A 201 -24.61 -3.71 -27.31
C LEU A 201 -25.25 -4.94 -26.66
N ASN A 202 -26.30 -4.76 -25.86
CA ASN A 202 -27.02 -5.82 -25.15
C ASN A 202 -26.09 -6.68 -24.26
N MET A 203 -25.04 -6.07 -23.69
CA MET A 203 -24.14 -6.74 -22.76
C MET A 203 -24.69 -6.68 -21.34
N LEU A 204 -24.26 -7.61 -20.50
CA LEU A 204 -24.63 -7.71 -19.10
C LEU A 204 -23.53 -7.13 -18.24
N ARG A 205 -23.89 -6.25 -17.31
CA ARG A 205 -22.98 -5.91 -16.20
C ARG A 205 -22.70 -7.16 -15.39
N PHE A 206 -21.45 -7.58 -15.40
CA PHE A 206 -20.98 -8.85 -14.88
C PHE A 206 -20.35 -8.70 -13.50
N TRP A 207 -19.54 -7.66 -13.34
CA TRP A 207 -18.75 -7.45 -12.14
C TRP A 207 -18.65 -5.96 -11.84
N CYS A 208 -18.81 -5.60 -10.58
CA CYS A 208 -18.57 -4.25 -10.08
C CYS A 208 -17.75 -4.39 -8.82
N VAL A 209 -16.57 -3.78 -8.87
CA VAL A 209 -15.70 -3.61 -7.72
C VAL A 209 -15.70 -2.12 -7.46
N ASP A 210 -16.50 -1.71 -6.49
CA ASP A 210 -16.40 -0.38 -5.92
C ASP A 210 -15.06 -0.28 -5.16
N TYR A 211 -14.43 0.90 -5.09
CA TYR A 211 -13.15 1.12 -4.38
C TYR A 211 -13.14 0.62 -2.93
N SER A 212 -14.33 0.38 -2.36
CA SER A 212 -14.57 -0.31 -1.09
C SER A 212 -14.04 -1.76 -1.04
N HIS A 213 -13.81 -2.38 -2.20
CA HIS A 213 -13.23 -3.71 -2.38
C HIS A 213 -11.79 -3.64 -2.94
N ASP A 214 -11.32 -2.45 -3.30
CA ASP A 214 -9.94 -2.20 -3.70
C ASP A 214 -9.05 -2.18 -2.44
N LEU A 215 -8.31 -3.28 -2.27
CA LEU A 215 -7.44 -3.54 -1.12
C LEU A 215 -6.19 -2.64 -1.11
N THR A 216 -6.02 -1.80 -2.14
CA THR A 216 -5.05 -0.72 -2.16
C THR A 216 -5.67 0.65 -1.92
N PRO A 217 -5.22 1.37 -0.90
CA PRO A 217 -5.72 2.71 -0.63
C PRO A 217 -5.03 3.80 -1.43
N TYR A 218 -3.83 3.58 -1.96
CA TYR A 218 -3.03 4.68 -2.51
C TYR A 218 -3.45 5.13 -3.90
N SER A 219 -3.92 4.22 -4.76
CA SER A 219 -4.45 4.53 -6.08
C SER A 219 -5.71 3.70 -6.25
N CYS A 220 -6.82 4.22 -5.72
CA CYS A 220 -8.09 3.50 -5.79
C CYS A 220 -8.68 3.61 -7.19
N ILE A 221 -9.29 2.53 -7.63
CA ILE A 221 -10.11 2.53 -8.83
C ILE A 221 -11.52 2.00 -8.53
N ASN A 222 -12.49 2.59 -9.19
CA ASN A 222 -13.78 1.95 -9.41
C ASN A 222 -13.64 1.10 -10.64
N SER A 223 -14.00 -0.17 -10.55
CA SER A 223 -13.97 -1.08 -11.70
C SER A 223 -15.35 -1.64 -11.97
N ALA A 224 -15.71 -1.65 -13.24
CA ALA A 224 -16.92 -2.31 -13.70
C ALA A 224 -16.62 -3.09 -14.98
N ALA A 225 -17.17 -4.29 -15.08
CA ALA A 225 -17.02 -5.14 -16.24
C ALA A 225 -18.37 -5.49 -16.85
N VAL A 226 -18.39 -5.54 -18.17
CA VAL A 226 -19.51 -6.02 -18.97
C VAL A 226 -19.11 -7.28 -19.71
N ILE A 227 -20.04 -8.21 -19.81
CA ILE A 227 -19.87 -9.48 -20.48
C ILE A 227 -21.03 -9.73 -21.45
N ASN A 228 -20.76 -10.37 -22.58
CA ASN A 228 -21.86 -10.84 -23.44
C ASN A 228 -22.50 -12.13 -22.87
N GLU A 229 -23.69 -12.48 -23.36
CA GLU A 229 -24.46 -13.63 -22.86
C GLU A 229 -23.71 -14.97 -22.91
N ASN A 230 -22.83 -15.14 -23.90
CA ASN A 230 -22.06 -16.37 -24.09
C ASN A 230 -20.74 -16.40 -23.30
N GLU A 231 -20.44 -15.37 -22.50
CA GLU A 231 -19.19 -15.24 -21.74
C GLU A 231 -17.91 -15.29 -22.61
N THR A 232 -17.99 -14.83 -23.85
CA THR A 232 -16.89 -14.84 -24.83
C THR A 232 -16.25 -13.48 -25.08
N VAL A 233 -16.92 -12.40 -24.67
CA VAL A 233 -16.41 -11.02 -24.73
C VAL A 233 -16.57 -10.41 -23.37
N LEU A 234 -15.43 -10.03 -22.77
CA LEU A 234 -15.33 -9.40 -21.47
C LEU A 234 -14.57 -8.08 -21.61
N LEU A 235 -15.18 -7.00 -21.13
CA LEU A 235 -14.58 -5.68 -21.13
C LEU A 235 -14.63 -5.13 -19.71
N SER A 236 -13.49 -4.69 -19.20
CA SER A 236 -13.36 -4.01 -17.91
C SER A 236 -13.08 -2.52 -18.13
N MET A 237 -13.65 -1.69 -17.27
CA MET A 237 -13.44 -0.26 -17.23
C MET A 237 -13.09 0.13 -15.81
N ASN A 238 -12.03 0.91 -15.68
CA ASN A 238 -11.55 1.46 -14.43
C ASN A 238 -11.69 2.97 -14.45
N GLU A 239 -12.03 3.55 -13.32
CA GLU A 239 -12.06 4.99 -13.12
C GLU A 239 -11.32 5.33 -11.85
N SER A 240 -10.70 6.51 -11.81
CA SER A 240 -10.12 7.00 -10.58
C SER A 240 -11.17 7.06 -9.49
N ALA A 241 -10.94 6.33 -8.40
CA ALA A 241 -11.73 6.46 -7.19
C ALA A 241 -10.95 7.25 -6.13
N PRO A 242 -11.64 7.82 -5.12
CA PRO A 242 -10.98 8.46 -4.00
C PRO A 242 -10.00 7.50 -3.32
N GLY A 243 -8.71 7.85 -3.39
CA GLY A 243 -7.61 7.14 -2.74
C GLY A 243 -6.67 8.12 -2.02
N LYS A 244 -5.66 7.60 -1.33
CA LYS A 244 -4.73 8.35 -0.45
C LYS A 244 -3.64 9.12 -1.19
N ARG A 245 -3.40 8.86 -2.48
CA ARG A 245 -2.57 9.73 -3.32
C ARG A 245 -3.44 10.78 -4.01
N PRO A 246 -2.87 11.95 -4.36
CA PRO A 246 -3.58 12.96 -5.16
C PRO A 246 -3.99 12.45 -6.57
N THR A 247 -3.39 11.36 -7.06
CA THR A 247 -3.72 10.73 -8.36
C THR A 247 -3.79 9.20 -8.26
N SER A 248 -4.58 8.58 -9.15
CA SER A 248 -4.66 7.12 -9.33
C SER A 248 -4.01 6.72 -10.66
N LYS A 249 -3.70 5.43 -10.87
CA LYS A 249 -3.23 4.91 -12.16
C LYS A 249 -4.20 5.21 -13.30
N ALA A 250 -5.51 5.10 -13.05
CA ALA A 250 -6.53 5.48 -14.03
C ALA A 250 -6.43 6.97 -14.38
N ARG A 251 -6.25 7.84 -13.37
CA ARG A 251 -6.06 9.29 -13.59
C ARG A 251 -4.74 9.61 -14.31
N ASP A 252 -3.64 8.95 -13.94
CA ASP A 252 -2.31 9.12 -14.54
C ASP A 252 -2.31 8.65 -15.99
N PHE A 253 -3.01 7.54 -16.29
CA PHE A 253 -3.27 7.06 -17.64
C PHE A 253 -4.02 8.13 -18.42
N VAL A 254 -5.17 8.61 -17.93
CA VAL A 254 -6.01 9.58 -18.65
C VAL A 254 -5.25 10.88 -18.89
N ALA A 255 -4.43 11.33 -17.92
CA ALA A 255 -3.56 12.49 -18.08
C ALA A 255 -2.48 12.27 -19.15
N SER A 256 -1.88 11.08 -19.20
CA SER A 256 -0.82 10.73 -20.16
C SER A 256 -1.35 10.46 -21.57
N HIS A 257 -2.53 9.85 -21.65
CA HIS A 257 -3.23 9.53 -22.89
C HIS A 257 -3.98 10.74 -23.44
N GLY A 258 -4.43 11.65 -22.58
CA GLY A 258 -5.20 12.85 -22.92
C GLY A 258 -6.71 12.68 -22.85
N THR A 259 -7.21 11.45 -22.69
CA THR A 259 -8.65 11.11 -22.60
C THR A 259 -8.84 9.69 -22.05
N SER A 260 -10.08 9.23 -21.87
CA SER A 260 -10.38 7.82 -21.58
C SER A 260 -9.87 6.92 -22.69
N GLY A 261 -9.32 5.75 -22.37
CA GLY A 261 -8.70 4.90 -23.38
C GLY A 261 -8.47 3.48 -22.90
N ILE A 262 -8.10 2.59 -23.82
CA ILE A 262 -7.70 1.21 -23.51
C ILE A 262 -6.28 1.21 -22.94
N GLU A 263 -6.10 0.66 -21.74
CA GLU A 263 -4.81 0.55 -21.06
C GLU A 263 -4.11 -0.76 -21.38
N HIS A 264 -4.86 -1.87 -21.41
CA HIS A 264 -4.28 -3.17 -21.71
C HIS A 264 -5.23 -4.14 -22.37
N VAL A 265 -4.62 -5.15 -22.96
CA VAL A 265 -5.29 -6.31 -23.54
C VAL A 265 -4.72 -7.54 -22.87
N ALA A 266 -5.60 -8.41 -22.35
CA ALA A 266 -5.22 -9.64 -21.69
C ALA A 266 -5.32 -10.84 -22.65
N PHE A 267 -4.24 -11.61 -22.75
CA PHE A 267 -4.18 -12.82 -23.56
C PHE A 267 -4.20 -14.07 -22.69
N TYR A 268 -5.16 -14.95 -22.94
CA TYR A 268 -5.31 -16.20 -22.22
C TYR A 268 -4.28 -17.25 -22.67
N THR A 269 -3.79 -18.06 -21.72
CA THR A 269 -2.99 -19.27 -21.95
C THR A 269 -3.39 -20.41 -21.03
N ASP A 270 -3.17 -21.64 -21.49
CA ASP A 270 -3.42 -22.86 -20.70
C ASP A 270 -2.27 -23.22 -19.73
N ASP A 271 -1.07 -22.67 -20.01
CA ASP A 271 0.17 -22.88 -19.24
C ASP A 271 0.98 -21.58 -19.21
N ILE A 272 0.73 -20.77 -18.19
CA ILE A 272 1.37 -19.46 -18.02
C ILE A 272 2.86 -19.58 -17.71
N VAL A 273 3.30 -20.64 -17.02
CA VAL A 273 4.72 -20.82 -16.68
C VAL A 273 5.53 -21.06 -17.96
N HIS A 274 5.08 -21.96 -18.83
CA HIS A 274 5.71 -22.16 -20.13
C HIS A 274 5.64 -20.90 -20.99
N THR A 275 4.47 -20.27 -21.05
CA THR A 275 4.25 -19.03 -21.83
C THR A 275 5.24 -17.94 -21.43
N MET A 276 5.40 -17.69 -20.13
CA MET A 276 6.32 -16.67 -19.62
C MET A 276 7.78 -17.01 -19.89
N LYS A 277 8.18 -18.29 -19.81
CA LYS A 277 9.53 -18.73 -20.23
C LYS A 277 9.77 -18.42 -21.71
N SER A 278 8.81 -18.74 -22.58
CA SER A 278 8.90 -18.46 -24.02
C SER A 278 8.93 -16.97 -24.34
N LEU A 279 8.09 -16.16 -23.67
CA LEU A 279 8.09 -14.70 -23.83
C LEU A 279 9.43 -14.08 -23.39
N LYS A 280 9.98 -14.50 -22.25
CA LYS A 280 11.32 -14.06 -21.78
C LYS A 280 12.42 -14.48 -22.77
N ALA A 281 12.39 -15.71 -23.28
CA ALA A 281 13.35 -16.20 -24.27
C ALA A 281 13.27 -15.44 -25.61
N ARG A 282 12.07 -14.99 -25.99
CA ARG A 282 11.84 -14.09 -27.12
C ARG A 282 12.23 -12.64 -26.85
N GLY A 283 12.60 -12.30 -25.61
CA GLY A 283 13.02 -10.97 -25.19
C GLY A 283 11.86 -9.98 -25.01
N ALA A 284 10.68 -10.46 -24.62
CA ALA A 284 9.61 -9.58 -24.15
C ALA A 284 10.00 -8.93 -22.81
N ASP A 285 9.68 -7.64 -22.66
CA ASP A 285 9.98 -6.89 -21.44
C ASP A 285 8.91 -7.14 -20.38
N ILE A 286 9.23 -7.94 -19.37
CA ILE A 286 8.30 -8.39 -18.32
C ILE A 286 8.49 -7.56 -17.04
N VAL A 287 7.38 -7.26 -16.35
CA VAL A 287 7.38 -6.65 -15.01
C VAL A 287 7.92 -7.65 -13.97
N THR A 288 8.72 -7.16 -13.02
CA THR A 288 9.31 -7.98 -11.95
C THR A 288 8.64 -7.70 -10.62
N TRP A 289 8.47 -8.73 -9.79
CA TRP A 289 7.82 -8.62 -8.49
C TRP A 289 8.80 -8.95 -7.36
N PRO A 290 8.67 -8.31 -6.18
CA PRO A 290 9.59 -8.53 -5.07
C PRO A 290 9.48 -9.98 -4.55
N PRO A 291 10.58 -10.60 -4.08
CA PRO A 291 10.56 -11.95 -3.51
C PRO A 291 9.53 -12.15 -2.39
N THR A 292 9.28 -11.10 -1.60
CA THR A 292 8.33 -11.09 -0.47
C THR A 292 6.88 -11.36 -0.87
N TYR A 293 6.49 -11.02 -2.11
CA TYR A 293 5.17 -11.36 -2.64
C TYR A 293 4.94 -12.87 -2.65
N TYR A 294 5.92 -13.63 -3.12
CA TYR A 294 5.81 -15.08 -3.27
C TYR A 294 5.80 -15.80 -1.93
N GLU A 295 6.53 -15.27 -0.94
CA GLU A 295 6.47 -15.80 0.43
C GLU A 295 5.06 -15.57 1.03
N LEU A 296 4.47 -14.38 0.86
CA LEU A 296 3.09 -14.12 1.28
C LEU A 296 2.07 -15.07 0.62
N ILE A 297 2.17 -15.26 -0.69
CA ILE A 297 1.27 -16.18 -1.41
C ILE A 297 1.45 -17.61 -0.91
N LYS A 298 2.69 -18.04 -0.64
CA LYS A 298 2.99 -19.35 -0.07
C LYS A 298 2.27 -19.57 1.25
N GLU A 299 2.14 -18.54 2.07
CA GLU A 299 1.36 -18.58 3.30
C GLU A 299 -0.15 -18.59 3.06
N LYS A 300 -0.66 -17.67 2.23
CA LYS A 300 -2.10 -17.60 1.93
C LYS A 300 -2.64 -18.89 1.31
N LEU A 301 -1.83 -19.60 0.52
CA LEU A 301 -2.22 -20.89 -0.06
C LEU A 301 -2.28 -22.04 0.95
N LYS A 302 -1.58 -21.97 2.08
CA LYS A 302 -1.70 -22.99 3.14
C LYS A 302 -3.08 -22.99 3.80
N GLU A 303 -3.67 -21.80 3.93
CA GLU A 303 -4.98 -21.60 4.53
C GLU A 303 -6.12 -21.74 3.50
N SER A 304 -5.77 -21.84 2.21
CA SER A 304 -6.73 -21.97 1.12
C SER A 304 -7.11 -23.43 0.87
N SER A 305 -8.39 -23.67 0.59
CA SER A 305 -8.85 -24.97 0.07
C SER A 305 -8.51 -25.17 -1.41
N VAL A 306 -7.98 -24.14 -2.08
CA VAL A 306 -7.65 -24.20 -3.51
C VAL A 306 -6.36 -24.97 -3.73
N ASN A 307 -6.38 -25.96 -4.62
CA ASN A 307 -5.18 -26.70 -4.98
C ASN A 307 -4.51 -26.05 -6.20
N VAL A 308 -3.47 -25.27 -5.96
CA VAL A 308 -2.67 -24.65 -7.02
C VAL A 308 -1.68 -25.69 -7.57
N THR A 309 -1.70 -25.85 -8.90
CA THR A 309 -0.88 -26.88 -9.57
C THR A 309 0.58 -26.45 -9.68
N GLU A 310 0.82 -25.17 -9.93
CA GLU A 310 2.12 -24.55 -10.10
C GLU A 310 2.83 -24.31 -8.75
N SER A 311 4.13 -24.57 -8.67
CA SER A 311 4.90 -24.30 -7.45
C SER A 311 5.16 -22.80 -7.27
N ILE A 312 5.28 -22.34 -6.02
CA ILE A 312 5.62 -20.95 -5.69
C ILE A 312 6.96 -20.55 -6.31
N GLU A 313 7.91 -21.47 -6.31
CA GLU A 313 9.23 -21.27 -6.91
C GLU A 313 9.12 -21.05 -8.44
N GLU A 314 8.25 -21.80 -9.14
CA GLU A 314 7.98 -21.56 -10.56
C GLU A 314 7.31 -20.21 -10.82
N LEU A 315 6.35 -19.80 -9.97
CA LEU A 315 5.72 -18.49 -10.07
C LEU A 315 6.75 -17.36 -9.89
N LYS A 316 7.63 -17.49 -8.89
CA LYS A 316 8.70 -16.54 -8.55
C LYS A 316 9.71 -16.39 -9.68
N GLU A 317 10.23 -17.49 -10.20
CA GLU A 317 11.18 -17.46 -11.32
C GLU A 317 10.60 -16.80 -12.58
N ASN A 318 9.28 -16.90 -12.77
CA ASN A 318 8.60 -16.45 -13.97
C ASN A 318 7.88 -15.10 -13.84
N ASN A 319 7.95 -14.45 -12.68
CA ASN A 319 7.28 -13.18 -12.37
C ASN A 319 5.75 -13.26 -12.49
N ILE A 320 5.15 -14.34 -12.02
CA ILE A 320 3.72 -14.64 -12.18
C ILE A 320 3.00 -14.37 -10.85
N LEU A 321 1.99 -13.52 -10.87
CA LEU A 321 1.09 -13.29 -9.76
C LEU A 321 -0.05 -14.32 -9.75
N ILE A 322 -0.64 -14.57 -8.58
CA ILE A 322 -1.80 -15.42 -8.37
C ILE A 322 -2.87 -14.71 -7.55
N ASP A 323 -4.12 -14.79 -8.00
CA ASP A 323 -5.30 -14.42 -7.21
C ASP A 323 -6.19 -15.65 -7.08
N PHE A 324 -6.82 -15.86 -5.92
CA PHE A 324 -7.55 -17.09 -5.66
C PHE A 324 -8.65 -16.93 -4.64
N ASP A 325 -9.69 -17.74 -4.79
CA ASP A 325 -10.81 -17.88 -3.88
C ASP A 325 -11.08 -19.37 -3.59
N GLU A 326 -12.14 -19.63 -2.84
CA GLU A 326 -12.61 -20.98 -2.51
C GLU A 326 -13.02 -21.83 -3.73
N LYS A 327 -13.28 -21.21 -4.89
CA LYS A 327 -13.73 -21.89 -6.11
C LYS A 327 -12.57 -22.21 -7.05
N GLY A 328 -11.52 -21.39 -7.05
CA GLY A 328 -10.43 -21.52 -8.00
C GLY A 328 -9.36 -20.44 -7.87
N TYR A 329 -8.44 -20.43 -8.83
CA TYR A 329 -7.37 -19.42 -8.88
C TYR A 329 -7.14 -18.92 -10.30
N MET A 330 -6.58 -17.73 -10.42
CA MET A 330 -6.05 -17.16 -11.65
C MET A 330 -4.59 -16.80 -11.48
N LEU A 331 -3.82 -16.99 -12.55
CA LEU A 331 -2.44 -16.56 -12.64
C LEU A 331 -2.33 -15.45 -13.67
N GLN A 332 -1.52 -14.43 -13.41
CA GLN A 332 -1.37 -13.29 -14.29
C GLN A 332 0.06 -12.75 -14.30
N ALA A 333 0.48 -12.21 -15.42
CA ALA A 333 1.77 -11.54 -15.58
C ALA A 333 1.64 -10.38 -16.56
N PHE A 334 2.48 -9.36 -16.40
CA PHE A 334 2.38 -8.13 -17.17
C PHE A 334 3.68 -7.82 -17.91
N THR A 335 3.55 -7.27 -19.11
CA THR A 335 4.68 -6.62 -19.78
C THR A 335 4.89 -5.22 -19.21
N LYS A 336 6.08 -4.66 -19.40
CA LYS A 336 6.25 -3.21 -19.30
C LYS A 336 5.42 -2.52 -20.39
N HIS A 337 5.25 -1.21 -20.28
CA HIS A 337 4.59 -0.43 -21.32
C HIS A 337 5.29 -0.60 -22.68
N LEU A 338 4.49 -0.76 -23.74
CA LEU A 338 4.96 -1.01 -25.11
C LEU A 338 5.62 0.24 -25.75
N GLN A 339 5.49 1.38 -25.09
CA GLN A 339 6.05 2.67 -25.49
C GLN A 339 6.46 3.47 -24.27
N VAL A 340 7.16 4.59 -24.50
CA VAL A 340 7.65 5.47 -23.43
C VAL A 340 6.51 6.13 -22.64
N ARG A 341 5.40 6.46 -23.31
CA ARG A 341 4.18 6.91 -22.63
C ARG A 341 3.55 5.74 -21.87
N PRO A 342 3.14 5.91 -20.59
CA PRO A 342 2.62 4.83 -19.77
C PRO A 342 1.15 4.51 -20.09
N THR A 343 0.85 4.16 -21.35
CA THR A 343 -0.53 4.09 -21.86
C THR A 343 -0.89 2.78 -22.55
N LEU A 344 0.03 1.82 -22.69
CA LEU A 344 -0.34 0.50 -23.24
C LEU A 344 0.59 -0.60 -22.75
N PHE A 345 0.05 -1.67 -22.19
CA PHE A 345 0.79 -2.91 -21.88
C PHE A 345 -0.05 -4.16 -22.19
N ILE A 346 0.57 -5.34 -22.12
CA ILE A 346 -0.10 -6.63 -22.33
C ILE A 346 -0.13 -7.40 -21.03
N GLU A 347 -1.27 -7.98 -20.72
CA GLU A 347 -1.44 -8.96 -19.65
C GLU A 347 -1.46 -10.38 -20.25
N VAL A 348 -0.81 -11.33 -19.56
CA VAL A 348 -0.89 -12.75 -19.85
C VAL A 348 -1.60 -13.41 -18.68
N ILE A 349 -2.66 -14.16 -18.95
CA ILE A 349 -3.55 -14.69 -17.92
C ILE A 349 -3.85 -16.18 -18.12
N GLN A 350 -3.95 -16.91 -17.02
CA GLN A 350 -4.46 -18.29 -16.96
C GLN A 350 -5.52 -18.37 -15.86
N ARG A 351 -6.66 -18.99 -16.15
CA ARG A 351 -7.78 -19.13 -15.20
C ARG A 351 -8.06 -20.59 -14.88
N ARG A 352 -8.16 -20.93 -13.60
CA ARG A 352 -8.55 -22.25 -13.08
C ARG A 352 -9.77 -22.08 -12.19
N ASN A 353 -10.95 -22.03 -12.82
CA ASN A 353 -12.25 -21.83 -12.16
C ASN A 353 -12.35 -20.52 -11.34
N HIS A 354 -11.67 -19.46 -11.80
CA HIS A 354 -11.67 -18.13 -11.17
C HIS A 354 -12.15 -17.06 -12.15
N LYS A 355 -13.12 -16.26 -11.72
CA LYS A 355 -13.81 -15.25 -12.55
C LYS A 355 -13.45 -13.80 -12.19
N GLY A 356 -12.61 -13.57 -11.18
CA GLY A 356 -12.14 -12.23 -10.78
C GLY A 356 -11.00 -11.69 -11.66
N PHE A 357 -10.48 -10.49 -11.36
CA PHE A 357 -9.43 -9.82 -12.15
C PHE A 357 -8.23 -9.38 -11.29
N GLY A 358 -7.86 -10.15 -10.25
CA GLY A 358 -6.58 -9.92 -9.55
C GLY A 358 -6.61 -8.98 -8.35
N ALA A 359 -7.78 -8.71 -7.76
CA ALA A 359 -7.96 -7.69 -6.71
C ALA A 359 -7.07 -7.91 -5.46
N MET A 360 -6.62 -9.15 -5.19
CA MET A 360 -5.76 -9.47 -4.03
C MET A 360 -4.25 -9.18 -4.20
N ASN A 361 -3.77 -8.86 -5.41
CA ASN A 361 -2.33 -8.79 -5.72
C ASN A 361 -1.67 -7.43 -5.48
N TYR A 362 -2.41 -6.46 -4.94
CA TYR A 362 -1.97 -5.07 -4.84
C TYR A 362 -1.28 -4.70 -3.51
N GLN A 363 -1.09 -5.65 -2.59
CA GLN A 363 -0.45 -5.36 -1.29
C GLN A 363 1.08 -5.25 -1.39
N TRP A 364 1.64 -4.30 -0.63
CA TRP A 364 3.03 -4.14 -0.14
C TRP A 364 3.89 -3.03 -0.77
N THR A 365 4.11 -1.97 0.02
CA THR A 365 5.35 -1.17 0.03
C THR A 365 6.12 -1.45 1.32
N SER A 366 6.99 -2.45 1.31
CA SER A 366 8.11 -2.49 2.27
C SER A 366 9.27 -1.70 1.68
N TYR A 367 9.68 -0.62 2.34
CA TYR A 367 10.86 0.14 1.92
C TYR A 367 12.12 -0.66 2.29
N THR A 368 12.55 -1.57 1.39
CA THR A 368 13.86 -2.25 1.56
C THR A 368 15.04 -1.36 1.16
N ASP A 369 14.76 -0.19 0.59
CA ASP A 369 15.75 0.83 0.32
C ASP A 369 15.91 1.72 1.57
N LYS A 370 17.00 1.50 2.31
CA LYS A 370 17.41 2.35 3.44
C LYS A 370 17.98 3.70 3.00
N GLY A 371 18.00 3.97 1.69
CA GLY A 371 18.68 5.10 1.10
C GLY A 371 20.21 4.98 1.22
N LYS A 372 20.89 6.08 0.87
CA LYS A 372 22.35 6.17 1.02
C LYS A 372 22.70 6.24 2.51
N LYS A 373 23.58 5.34 2.96
CA LYS A 373 24.16 5.38 4.31
C LYS A 373 24.73 6.77 4.60
N PRO A 374 24.48 7.37 5.78
CA PRO A 374 25.13 8.62 6.19
C PRO A 374 26.66 8.52 6.09
N GLU A 375 27.30 9.61 5.68
CA GLU A 375 28.75 9.61 5.44
C GLU A 375 29.56 9.56 6.73
N ASP A 376 28.98 10.06 7.83
CA ASP A 376 29.51 10.08 9.18
C ASP A 376 28.32 10.22 10.15
N GLY A 377 28.58 10.24 11.47
CA GLY A 377 27.55 10.34 12.49
C GLY A 377 26.72 9.06 12.64
N ARG A 378 26.40 8.68 13.88
CA ARG A 378 25.58 7.49 14.15
C ARG A 378 24.64 7.69 15.31
N PHE A 379 23.40 7.24 15.15
CA PHE A 379 22.44 7.08 16.25
C PHE A 379 22.61 5.68 16.82
N LEU A 380 22.96 5.59 18.10
CA LEU A 380 23.25 4.31 18.76
C LEU A 380 21.96 3.69 19.32
N ALA A 381 21.24 4.43 20.15
CA ALA A 381 20.01 4.00 20.82
C ALA A 381 19.26 5.22 21.41
N PHE A 382 18.08 4.97 21.98
CA PHE A 382 17.45 5.90 22.92
C PHE A 382 18.34 6.09 24.17
N ASP A 383 18.63 7.34 24.54
CA ASP A 383 19.43 7.65 25.74
C ASP A 383 18.55 7.73 27.00
N HIS A 384 17.56 8.61 26.96
CA HIS A 384 16.55 8.79 27.99
C HIS A 384 15.32 9.51 27.41
N VAL A 385 14.21 9.49 28.14
CA VAL A 385 13.01 10.26 27.80
C VAL A 385 12.72 11.24 28.92
N THR A 386 12.59 12.53 28.58
CA THR A 386 12.31 13.60 29.54
C THR A 386 10.85 13.97 29.49
N PHE A 387 10.21 13.98 30.65
CA PHE A 387 8.83 14.36 30.87
C PHE A 387 8.79 15.71 31.58
N TRP A 388 7.99 16.61 31.05
CA TRP A 388 7.61 17.82 31.78
C TRP A 388 6.31 17.53 32.51
N VAL A 389 6.36 17.64 33.83
CA VAL A 389 5.26 17.25 34.71
C VAL A 389 4.98 18.30 35.76
N SER A 390 3.72 18.34 36.19
CA SER A 390 3.25 19.18 37.29
C SER A 390 3.96 18.87 38.62
N ASN A 391 4.34 17.61 38.84
CA ASN A 391 5.07 17.20 40.05
C ASN A 391 6.06 16.05 39.78
N ALA A 392 7.32 16.41 39.55
CA ALA A 392 8.41 15.47 39.25
C ALA A 392 8.58 14.35 40.29
N LYS A 393 8.44 14.67 41.58
CA LYS A 393 8.63 13.72 42.68
C LYS A 393 7.52 12.67 42.71
N GLN A 394 6.26 13.10 42.53
CA GLN A 394 5.12 12.19 42.51
C GLN A 394 5.10 11.34 41.24
N ALA A 395 5.39 11.93 40.08
CA ALA A 395 5.54 11.19 38.83
C ALA A 395 6.61 10.11 38.96
N ALA A 396 7.83 10.46 39.39
CA ALA A 396 8.89 9.47 39.61
C ALA A 396 8.47 8.34 40.58
N SER A 397 7.81 8.68 41.69
CA SER A 397 7.28 7.69 42.65
C SER A 397 6.24 6.75 42.03
N TYR A 398 5.36 7.28 41.17
CA TYR A 398 4.37 6.48 40.43
C TYR A 398 5.06 5.44 39.54
N TYR A 399 6.05 5.84 38.73
CA TYR A 399 6.77 4.89 37.86
C TYR A 399 7.65 3.90 38.64
N VAL A 400 8.24 4.33 39.77
CA VAL A 400 8.99 3.42 40.67
C VAL A 400 8.08 2.35 41.27
N THR A 401 6.92 2.77 41.78
CA THR A 401 5.99 1.89 42.48
C THR A 401 5.24 0.98 41.49
N ARG A 402 4.63 1.57 40.46
CA ARG A 402 3.73 0.88 39.52
C ARG A 402 4.48 0.12 38.44
N PHE A 403 5.50 0.74 37.84
CA PHE A 403 6.22 0.18 36.68
C PHE A 403 7.53 -0.52 37.03
N GLY A 404 7.96 -0.46 38.30
CA GLY A 404 9.13 -1.20 38.78
C GLY A 404 10.47 -0.53 38.48
N PHE A 405 10.47 0.71 38.00
CA PHE A 405 11.68 1.52 37.88
C PHE A 405 12.36 1.70 39.24
N GLU A 406 13.69 1.82 39.27
CA GLU A 406 14.44 2.19 40.47
C GLU A 406 14.84 3.68 40.39
N PRO A 407 14.88 4.41 41.52
CA PRO A 407 15.52 5.73 41.55
C PRO A 407 16.96 5.65 41.02
N LEU A 408 17.30 6.50 40.05
CA LEU A 408 18.63 6.55 39.47
C LEU A 408 19.39 7.75 40.05
N ALA A 409 18.92 8.95 39.74
CA ALA A 409 19.63 10.17 40.08
C ALA A 409 18.67 11.36 40.23
N TYR A 410 19.14 12.41 40.89
CA TYR A 410 18.36 13.60 41.21
C TYR A 410 19.16 14.87 40.94
N LYS A 411 18.51 15.87 40.38
CA LYS A 411 19.02 17.22 40.23
C LYS A 411 17.94 18.19 40.73
N GLY A 412 18.23 19.00 41.74
CA GLY A 412 17.25 19.91 42.34
C GLY A 412 17.90 20.90 43.30
N LEU A 413 17.12 21.49 44.22
CA LEU A 413 17.62 22.55 45.12
C LEU A 413 18.85 22.11 45.92
N GLU A 414 18.85 20.88 46.41
CA GLU A 414 19.91 20.27 47.20
C GLU A 414 21.18 20.03 46.39
N THR A 415 21.09 19.96 45.06
CA THR A 415 22.22 19.78 44.14
C THR A 415 22.57 21.07 43.38
N GLY A 416 21.96 22.21 43.76
CA GLY A 416 22.22 23.52 43.17
C GLY A 416 21.34 23.89 41.96
N SER A 417 20.45 23.01 41.50
CA SER A 417 19.45 23.35 40.47
C SER A 417 18.30 24.13 41.10
N ARG A 418 18.22 25.44 40.81
CA ARG A 418 17.25 26.34 41.43
C ARG A 418 15.97 26.55 40.65
N GLN A 419 15.96 26.22 39.36
CA GLN A 419 14.80 26.40 38.49
C GLN A 419 13.94 25.13 38.41
N PHE A 420 14.59 23.98 38.25
CA PHE A 420 13.91 22.70 38.01
C PHE A 420 14.33 21.62 39.01
N SER A 421 13.38 20.75 39.32
CA SER A 421 13.55 19.48 39.99
C SER A 421 13.48 18.36 38.95
N SER A 422 14.54 17.58 38.80
CA SER A 422 14.64 16.51 37.81
C SER A 422 14.93 15.19 38.53
N HIS A 423 13.96 14.27 38.47
CA HIS A 423 14.05 12.94 39.04
C HIS A 423 14.25 11.91 37.92
N ALA A 424 15.47 11.38 37.81
CA ALA A 424 15.78 10.29 36.90
C ALA A 424 15.50 8.94 37.57
N VAL A 425 14.77 8.08 36.88
CA VAL A 425 14.48 6.71 37.29
C VAL A 425 14.91 5.75 36.18
N ARG A 426 15.34 4.55 36.54
CA ARG A 426 15.89 3.57 35.60
C ARG A 426 15.24 2.20 35.74
N LEU A 427 14.95 1.59 34.61
CA LEU A 427 14.59 0.18 34.51
C LEU A 427 15.49 -0.47 33.46
N ASN A 428 16.50 -1.20 33.92
CA ASN A 428 17.58 -1.73 33.08
C ASN A 428 18.22 -0.64 32.20
N LYS A 429 18.03 -0.64 30.87
CA LYS A 429 18.57 0.39 29.96
C LYS A 429 17.62 1.59 29.77
N ILE A 430 16.40 1.54 30.29
CA ILE A 430 15.41 2.60 30.13
C ILE A 430 15.65 3.65 31.21
N ILE A 431 15.74 4.91 30.81
CA ILE A 431 15.85 6.04 31.74
C ILE A 431 14.74 7.04 31.44
N PHE A 432 13.91 7.31 32.44
CA PHE A 432 12.91 8.38 32.40
C PHE A 432 13.32 9.50 33.35
N VAL A 433 13.24 10.74 32.88
CA VAL A 433 13.56 11.94 33.65
C VAL A 433 12.30 12.76 33.82
N PHE A 434 11.80 12.86 35.05
CA PHE A 434 10.64 13.70 35.36
C PHE A 434 11.13 15.05 35.83
N GLU A 435 10.82 16.09 35.09
CA GLU A 435 11.20 17.46 35.41
C GLU A 435 9.97 18.26 35.85
N GLY A 436 10.15 19.14 36.84
CA GLY A 436 9.12 20.02 37.38
C GLY A 436 9.74 21.36 37.79
N GLN A 437 9.07 22.46 37.46
CA GLN A 437 9.54 23.80 37.80
C GLN A 437 9.25 24.17 39.27
N TYR A 438 10.20 24.83 39.94
CA TYR A 438 10.02 25.33 41.32
C TYR A 438 9.38 26.72 41.39
N ASN A 439 9.81 27.64 40.52
CA ASN A 439 9.32 29.02 40.57
C ASN A 439 7.87 29.09 40.07
N PRO A 440 7.03 29.92 40.71
CA PRO A 440 5.62 30.10 40.33
C PRO A 440 5.45 31.03 39.13
N GLU A 441 6.56 31.53 38.55
CA GLU A 441 6.54 32.44 37.41
C GLU A 441 6.06 31.72 36.16
N GLU A 442 5.34 32.46 35.32
CA GLU A 442 4.90 31.97 34.02
C GLU A 442 6.12 31.81 33.10
N THR A 443 6.30 30.60 32.60
CA THR A 443 7.39 30.18 31.70
C THR A 443 6.82 29.24 30.65
N ASP A 444 7.57 28.98 29.58
CA ASP A 444 7.19 27.98 28.58
C ASP A 444 6.94 26.61 29.24
N PHE A 445 7.71 26.25 30.27
CA PHE A 445 7.48 25.02 31.05
C PHE A 445 6.08 24.98 31.68
N ILE A 446 5.70 26.02 32.43
CA ILE A 446 4.40 26.07 33.12
C ILE A 446 3.26 26.13 32.09
N ASN A 447 3.44 26.89 31.02
CA ASN A 447 2.45 27.04 29.97
C ASN A 447 2.22 25.74 29.21
N GLU A 448 3.30 25.04 28.83
CA GLU A 448 3.20 23.75 28.15
C GLU A 448 2.66 22.65 29.07
N VAL A 449 3.08 22.54 30.33
CA VAL A 449 2.50 21.58 31.28
C VAL A 449 1.02 21.89 31.56
N GLY A 450 0.65 23.17 31.68
CA GLY A 450 -0.75 23.57 31.80
C GLY A 450 -1.57 23.22 30.56
N TYR A 451 -0.97 23.36 29.37
CA TYR A 451 -1.64 23.15 28.09
C TYR A 451 -1.74 21.66 27.71
N HIS A 452 -0.68 20.86 27.84
CA HIS A 452 -0.63 19.44 27.47
C HIS A 452 -0.98 18.47 28.61
N GLY A 453 -0.89 18.92 29.87
CA GLY A 453 -0.85 18.04 31.05
C GLY A 453 0.58 17.51 31.28
N ASP A 454 0.71 16.41 32.01
CA ASP A 454 2.01 15.72 32.14
C ASP A 454 2.32 15.01 30.82
N PHE A 455 3.44 15.35 30.17
CA PHE A 455 3.74 14.86 28.81
C PHE A 455 5.24 14.62 28.59
N VAL A 456 5.58 13.86 27.54
CA VAL A 456 6.97 13.71 27.09
C VAL A 456 7.37 15.00 26.40
N LYS A 457 8.41 15.68 26.88
CA LYS A 457 9.01 16.84 26.23
C LYS A 457 10.09 16.43 25.24
N ASP A 458 11.01 15.57 25.66
CA ASP A 458 12.20 15.23 24.88
C ASP A 458 12.39 13.72 24.79
N VAL A 459 12.72 13.25 23.58
CA VAL A 459 13.22 11.89 23.35
C VAL A 459 14.69 12.00 22.95
N ALA A 460 15.58 11.67 23.87
CA ALA A 460 17.01 11.84 23.66
C ALA A 460 17.63 10.63 22.95
N PHE A 461 18.62 10.87 22.10
CA PHE A 461 19.36 9.84 21.37
C PHE A 461 20.83 9.85 21.75
N GLU A 462 21.37 8.67 22.07
CA GLU A 462 22.82 8.50 22.22
C GLU A 462 23.44 8.46 20.82
N VAL A 463 24.47 9.28 20.58
CA VAL A 463 25.06 9.45 19.26
C VAL A 463 26.59 9.39 19.26
N GLU A 464 27.15 9.00 18.12
CA GLU A 464 28.56 9.19 17.78
C GLU A 464 28.69 10.36 16.80
N ASN A 465 29.69 11.22 17.01
CA ASN A 465 29.96 12.40 16.19
C ASN A 465 28.75 13.36 16.08
N LEU A 466 28.36 13.89 17.25
CA LEU A 466 27.27 14.85 17.39
C LEU A 466 27.45 16.09 16.48
N ASP A 467 28.68 16.57 16.32
CA ASP A 467 28.97 17.74 15.48
C ASP A 467 28.57 17.51 14.03
N TYR A 468 28.84 16.32 13.48
CA TYR A 468 28.42 16.00 12.12
C TYR A 468 26.88 16.02 12.00
N ILE A 469 26.19 15.29 12.89
CA ILE A 469 24.73 15.16 12.86
C ILE A 469 24.08 16.54 12.97
N LEU A 470 24.53 17.36 13.93
CA LEU A 470 23.97 18.68 14.14
C LEU A 470 24.25 19.62 12.96
N ASN A 471 25.47 19.63 12.43
CA ASN A 471 25.82 20.47 11.28
C ASN A 471 25.06 20.05 10.01
N TYR A 472 24.85 18.76 9.82
CA TYR A 472 24.00 18.24 8.74
C TYR A 472 22.56 18.70 8.93
N ALA A 473 21.97 18.47 10.12
CA ALA A 473 20.59 18.86 10.42
C ALA A 473 20.37 20.38 10.24
N LYS A 474 21.30 21.22 10.70
CA LYS A 474 21.28 22.68 10.48
C LYS A 474 21.25 23.03 8.99
N LYS A 475 22.08 22.39 8.17
CA LYS A 475 22.10 22.61 6.71
C LYS A 475 20.79 22.21 6.03
N GLN A 476 20.08 21.23 6.59
CA GLN A 476 18.78 20.75 6.09
C GLN A 476 17.58 21.53 6.67
N GLY A 477 17.83 22.57 7.46
CA GLY A 477 16.79 23.46 7.99
C GLY A 477 16.20 23.04 9.34
N ALA A 478 16.83 22.11 10.07
CA ALA A 478 16.39 21.78 11.43
C ALA A 478 16.51 22.98 12.37
N VAL A 479 15.47 23.23 13.17
CA VAL A 479 15.48 24.29 14.18
C VAL A 479 16.24 23.80 15.41
N VAL A 480 17.32 24.52 15.74
CA VAL A 480 18.17 24.22 16.90
C VAL A 480 17.66 25.01 18.09
N ILE A 481 17.13 24.30 19.09
CA ILE A 481 16.67 24.88 20.35
C ILE A 481 17.86 25.25 21.24
N LYS A 482 18.86 24.37 21.28
CA LYS A 482 20.10 24.62 22.00
C LYS A 482 21.26 24.06 21.21
N ASP A 483 22.17 24.95 20.81
CA ASP A 483 23.41 24.57 20.13
C ASP A 483 24.31 23.76 21.08
N VAL A 484 25.36 23.16 20.54
CA VAL A 484 26.32 22.32 21.26
C VAL A 484 26.71 22.93 22.61
N TRP A 485 26.50 22.16 23.67
CA TRP A 485 27.04 22.47 24.99
C TRP A 485 27.72 21.24 25.59
N GLU A 486 28.60 21.49 26.56
CA GLU A 486 29.29 20.46 27.31
C GLU A 486 28.97 20.61 28.80
N GLU A 487 28.72 19.47 29.44
CA GLU A 487 28.65 19.38 30.90
C GLU A 487 29.75 18.41 31.37
N LYS A 488 30.36 18.71 32.52
CA LYS A 488 31.53 17.98 33.03
C LYS A 488 31.43 17.74 34.53
N ASP A 489 31.86 16.55 34.94
CA ASP A 489 32.12 16.17 36.34
C ASP A 489 33.39 15.31 36.44
N GLU A 490 33.61 14.63 37.56
CA GLU A 490 34.75 13.72 37.78
C GLU A 490 34.77 12.49 36.85
N HIS A 491 33.66 12.15 36.22
CA HIS A 491 33.49 10.99 35.35
C HIS A 491 33.70 11.30 33.86
N GLY A 492 33.93 12.56 33.49
CA GLY A 492 34.28 12.98 32.13
C GLY A 492 33.40 14.11 31.61
N VAL A 493 33.21 14.16 30.29
CA VAL A 493 32.45 15.21 29.60
C VAL A 493 31.34 14.59 28.78
N VAL A 494 30.12 15.14 28.90
CA VAL A 494 28.99 14.85 28.01
C VAL A 494 28.78 16.05 27.12
N LYS A 495 28.66 15.79 25.81
CA LYS A 495 28.34 16.81 24.81
C LYS A 495 26.92 16.61 24.34
N SER A 496 26.16 17.70 24.22
CA SER A 496 24.74 17.63 23.85
C SER A 496 24.32 18.77 22.94
N ALA A 497 23.25 18.54 22.17
CA ALA A 497 22.56 19.55 21.36
C ALA A 497 21.08 19.18 21.25
N THR A 498 20.18 20.17 21.16
CA THR A 498 18.73 19.94 21.13
C THR A 498 18.11 20.51 19.87
N LEU A 499 17.36 19.66 19.16
CA LEU A 499 16.60 19.98 17.94
C LEU A 499 15.10 19.96 18.22
N LYS A 500 14.35 20.86 17.57
CA LYS A 500 12.89 20.83 17.54
C LYS A 500 12.40 19.78 16.54
N THR A 501 11.42 18.96 16.91
CA THR A 501 10.69 18.05 16.01
C THR A 501 9.20 18.46 15.97
N TYR A 502 8.29 17.52 15.71
CA TYR A 502 6.85 17.74 15.72
C TYR A 502 6.32 18.32 17.03
N GLY A 503 5.24 19.10 16.94
CA GLY A 503 4.52 19.66 18.09
C GLY A 503 5.44 20.44 19.02
N ASP A 504 5.36 20.18 20.32
CA ASP A 504 6.25 20.75 21.33
C ASP A 504 7.42 19.88 21.73
N ASN A 505 7.61 18.77 21.02
CA ASN A 505 8.68 17.82 21.28
C ASN A 505 10.05 18.27 20.75
N THR A 506 11.07 17.80 21.44
CA THR A 506 12.47 17.95 21.06
C THR A 506 13.20 16.61 21.02
N HIS A 507 14.33 16.61 20.32
CA HIS A 507 15.33 15.54 20.39
C HIS A 507 16.64 16.11 20.90
N THR A 508 17.11 15.61 22.03
CA THR A 508 18.44 15.90 22.53
C THR A 508 19.42 14.82 22.08
N LEU A 509 20.41 15.23 21.30
CA LEU A 509 21.54 14.38 20.91
C LEU A 509 22.54 14.35 22.08
N VAL A 510 22.98 13.17 22.48
CA VAL A 510 23.89 12.98 23.63
C VAL A 510 25.09 12.16 23.17
N ASP A 511 26.27 12.78 23.17
CA ASP A 511 27.54 12.09 22.95
C ASP A 511 28.19 11.79 24.30
N ARG A 512 28.28 10.50 24.62
CA ARG A 512 28.85 9.95 25.86
C ARG A 512 30.25 9.38 25.69
N SER A 513 30.87 9.52 24.53
CA SER A 513 32.16 8.88 24.21
C SER A 513 33.28 9.20 25.22
N GLN A 514 33.20 10.36 25.88
CA GLN A 514 34.15 10.81 26.90
C GLN A 514 33.58 10.83 28.33
N TYR A 515 32.47 10.14 28.59
CA TYR A 515 31.81 10.10 29.89
C TYR A 515 31.62 8.66 30.39
N LYS A 516 32.00 8.40 31.64
CA LYS A 516 31.87 7.07 32.28
C LYS A 516 30.99 7.10 33.52
N GLY A 517 30.28 8.20 33.74
CA GLY A 517 29.44 8.39 34.91
C GLY A 517 28.14 7.60 34.79
N PRO A 518 27.41 7.45 35.90
CA PRO A 518 26.22 6.61 35.97
C PRO A 518 24.99 7.19 35.27
N PHE A 519 24.93 8.52 35.06
CA PHE A 519 23.87 9.17 34.30
C PHE A 519 24.36 10.43 33.57
N LEU A 520 24.19 11.63 34.12
CA LEU A 520 24.64 12.88 33.49
C LEU A 520 25.29 13.80 34.55
N PRO A 521 26.23 14.68 34.15
CA PRO A 521 26.81 15.63 35.08
C PRO A 521 25.77 16.49 35.80
N GLY A 522 26.05 16.78 37.08
CA GLY A 522 25.18 17.58 37.93
C GLY A 522 23.98 16.83 38.51
N TYR A 523 23.81 15.54 38.19
CA TYR A 523 22.88 14.65 38.89
C TYR A 523 23.57 13.93 40.04
N GLN A 524 22.95 13.94 41.21
CA GLN A 524 23.37 13.16 42.37
C GLN A 524 22.68 11.80 42.36
N MET A 525 23.44 10.72 42.54
CA MET A 525 22.88 9.36 42.58
C MET A 525 21.96 9.15 43.77
N LEU A 526 20.82 8.49 43.53
CA LEU A 526 19.86 8.15 44.56
C LEU A 526 20.04 6.72 45.06
N GLN A 527 19.63 6.48 46.30
CA GLN A 527 19.55 5.13 46.85
C GLN A 527 18.27 4.43 46.34
N LYS A 528 18.31 3.09 46.32
CA LYS A 528 17.14 2.28 45.98
C LYS A 528 15.99 2.54 46.96
N ASP A 529 14.77 2.62 46.43
CA ASP A 529 13.58 2.75 47.26
C ASP A 529 13.31 1.46 48.06
N PRO A 530 13.13 1.51 49.39
CA PRO A 530 12.80 0.34 50.20
C PRO A 530 11.53 -0.41 49.75
N ILE A 531 10.60 0.26 49.03
CA ILE A 531 9.36 -0.33 48.55
C ILE A 531 9.60 -1.56 47.64
N HIS A 532 10.73 -1.60 46.93
CA HIS A 532 11.10 -2.72 46.07
C HIS A 532 11.26 -4.05 46.83
N LYS A 533 11.47 -4.02 48.15
CA LYS A 533 11.50 -5.24 48.97
C LYS A 533 10.15 -5.94 49.06
N PHE A 534 9.06 -5.22 48.82
CA PHE A 534 7.69 -5.69 49.00
C PHE A 534 6.93 -5.87 47.68
N LEU A 535 7.51 -5.42 46.56
CA LEU A 535 6.86 -5.44 45.26
C LEU A 535 7.58 -6.42 44.31
N PRO A 536 6.85 -7.19 43.48
CA PRO A 536 7.45 -8.17 42.60
C PRO A 536 8.29 -7.50 41.51
N LYS A 537 9.43 -8.09 41.12
CA LYS A 537 10.35 -7.48 40.15
C LYS A 537 9.74 -7.43 38.75
N VAL A 538 9.86 -6.31 38.06
CA VAL A 538 9.46 -6.18 36.64
C VAL A 538 10.73 -6.29 35.79
N GLU A 539 10.77 -7.23 34.86
CA GLU A 539 11.93 -7.44 33.98
C GLU A 539 11.63 -6.89 32.59
N ILE A 540 12.17 -5.71 32.32
CA ILE A 540 12.09 -4.99 31.06
C ILE A 540 13.52 -4.56 30.70
N ASN A 541 13.84 -4.57 29.41
CA ASN A 541 15.20 -4.43 28.90
C ASN A 541 15.54 -3.02 28.43
N PHE A 542 14.85 -2.52 27.42
CA PHE A 542 15.14 -1.26 26.72
C PHE A 542 13.86 -0.71 26.06
N ILE A 543 13.93 0.53 25.56
CA ILE A 543 12.85 1.16 24.77
C ILE A 543 12.87 0.56 23.36
N ASP A 544 11.81 -0.14 22.97
CA ASP A 544 11.67 -0.74 21.64
C ASP A 544 11.42 0.33 20.57
N HIS A 545 10.46 1.22 20.84
CA HIS A 545 10.08 2.32 19.97
C HIS A 545 9.28 3.39 20.74
N VAL A 546 9.18 4.59 20.16
CA VAL A 546 8.40 5.73 20.71
C VAL A 546 7.50 6.30 19.63
N VAL A 547 6.22 6.47 19.93
CA VAL A 547 5.20 6.82 18.93
C VAL A 547 4.75 8.27 19.05
N GLY A 548 4.80 9.02 17.95
CA GLY A 548 4.38 10.42 17.86
C GLY A 548 3.09 10.62 17.07
N ASN A 549 2.03 11.07 17.71
CA ASN A 549 0.78 11.43 17.04
C ASN A 549 0.84 12.86 16.49
N GLN A 550 0.27 13.03 15.30
CA GLN A 550 0.20 14.27 14.54
C GLN A 550 -1.26 14.68 14.33
N PRO A 551 -1.55 15.99 14.22
CA PRO A 551 -2.80 16.50 13.67
C PRO A 551 -3.05 15.97 12.25
N ASP A 552 -4.28 16.17 11.76
CA ASP A 552 -4.64 15.82 10.40
C ASP A 552 -3.69 16.47 9.37
N ASN A 553 -3.26 15.68 8.39
CA ASN A 553 -2.25 16.00 7.37
C ASN A 553 -0.84 16.33 7.90
N GLY A 554 -0.54 16.01 9.16
CA GLY A 554 0.78 16.25 9.77
C GLY A 554 1.79 15.10 9.61
N LEU A 555 1.36 13.91 9.20
CA LEU A 555 2.22 12.71 9.15
C LEU A 555 3.40 12.85 8.18
N GLU A 556 3.11 13.30 6.97
CA GLU A 556 4.12 13.38 5.91
C GLU A 556 5.16 14.48 6.19
N GLU A 557 4.73 15.59 6.79
CA GLU A 557 5.64 16.66 7.24
C GLU A 557 6.58 16.16 8.32
N ALA A 558 6.03 15.48 9.34
CA ALA A 558 6.82 14.89 10.43
C ALA A 558 7.79 13.82 9.91
N ALA A 559 7.33 12.88 9.07
CA ALA A 559 8.17 11.84 8.48
C ALA A 559 9.30 12.44 7.62
N SER A 560 8.97 13.41 6.77
CA SER A 560 9.95 14.11 5.94
C SER A 560 11.00 14.86 6.78
N TRP A 561 10.65 15.34 7.97
CA TRP A 561 11.61 15.96 8.88
C TRP A 561 12.69 14.97 9.33
N TYR A 562 12.33 13.74 9.69
CA TYR A 562 13.29 12.70 10.06
C TYR A 562 14.18 12.29 8.89
N GLU A 563 13.60 12.12 7.69
CA GLU A 563 14.35 11.79 6.47
C GLU A 563 15.37 12.87 6.12
N ARG A 564 14.92 14.13 6.09
CA ARG A 564 15.77 15.26 5.69
C ARG A 564 16.79 15.63 6.75
N CYS A 565 16.38 15.79 8.01
CA CYS A 565 17.22 16.39 9.05
C CYS A 565 18.12 15.37 9.74
N LEU A 566 17.66 14.13 9.94
CA LEU A 566 18.38 13.10 10.69
C LEU A 566 18.87 11.93 9.82
N GLN A 567 18.54 11.93 8.52
CA GLN A 567 18.89 10.86 7.57
C GLN A 567 18.32 9.49 8.00
N PHE A 568 17.15 9.51 8.63
CA PHE A 568 16.38 8.29 8.90
C PHE A 568 15.69 7.82 7.61
N HIS A 569 15.31 6.55 7.54
CA HIS A 569 14.52 6.00 6.45
C HIS A 569 13.14 5.58 6.93
N ARG A 570 12.16 5.55 6.01
CA ARG A 570 10.88 4.90 6.26
C ARG A 570 11.14 3.41 6.39
N PHE A 571 10.92 2.86 7.57
CA PHE A 571 11.09 1.44 7.86
C PHE A 571 9.83 0.64 7.49
N TRP A 572 8.68 1.23 7.78
CA TRP A 572 7.37 0.60 7.61
C TRP A 572 6.30 1.68 7.50
N SER A 573 5.21 1.40 6.79
CA SER A 573 4.07 2.31 6.73
C SER A 573 2.80 1.51 6.66
N VAL A 574 1.77 2.00 7.34
CA VAL A 574 0.44 1.43 7.31
C VAL A 574 -0.57 2.54 7.27
N ASP A 575 -1.67 2.32 6.58
CA ASP A 575 -2.63 3.34 6.30
C ASP A 575 -4.03 3.00 6.84
N ASP A 576 -4.96 3.94 6.77
CA ASP A 576 -6.33 3.79 7.28
C ASP A 576 -7.20 2.68 6.66
N LYS A 577 -6.76 1.99 5.59
CA LYS A 577 -7.46 0.80 5.06
C LYS A 577 -6.91 -0.48 5.67
N GLN A 578 -5.71 -0.43 6.25
CA GLN A 578 -5.07 -1.51 6.97
C GLN A 578 -5.29 -1.40 8.49
N ILE A 579 -5.43 -0.17 9.01
CA ILE A 579 -5.77 0.12 10.41
C ILE A 579 -7.10 0.90 10.44
N CYS A 580 -8.19 0.14 10.41
CA CYS A 580 -9.54 0.65 10.67
C CYS A 580 -10.38 -0.36 11.44
N THR A 581 -11.22 0.16 12.33
CA THR A 581 -12.37 -0.56 12.89
C THR A 581 -13.61 -0.23 12.05
N GLU A 582 -14.79 -0.66 12.51
CA GLU A 582 -16.05 -0.18 11.92
C GLU A 582 -16.24 1.35 12.07
N TYR A 583 -15.55 1.97 13.04
CA TYR A 583 -15.85 3.30 13.54
C TYR A 583 -14.72 4.32 13.29
N SER A 584 -13.45 3.95 13.43
CA SER A 584 -12.33 4.89 13.28
C SER A 584 -11.10 4.28 12.59
N SER A 585 -10.15 5.13 12.18
CA SER A 585 -8.94 4.72 11.44
C SER A 585 -7.74 5.66 11.72
N LEU A 586 -6.53 5.24 11.32
CA LEU A 586 -5.32 6.09 11.32
C LEU A 586 -4.39 5.77 10.16
N ARG A 587 -3.45 6.67 9.87
CA ARG A 587 -2.27 6.40 9.04
C ARG A 587 -1.01 6.46 9.89
N SER A 588 -0.03 5.61 9.59
CA SER A 588 1.22 5.46 10.34
C SER A 588 2.43 5.31 9.42
N ILE A 589 3.52 6.02 9.72
CA ILE A 589 4.84 5.83 9.10
C ILE A 589 5.87 5.63 10.22
N VAL A 590 6.64 4.55 10.15
CA VAL A 590 7.73 4.27 11.07
C VAL A 590 9.03 4.79 10.48
N MET A 591 9.65 5.73 11.18
CA MET A 591 10.98 6.23 10.87
C MET A 591 12.02 5.40 11.64
N ALA A 592 13.11 5.02 11.00
CA ALA A 592 14.23 4.35 11.67
C ALA A 592 15.57 4.98 11.29
N ASN A 593 16.54 4.97 12.21
CA ASN A 593 17.93 5.24 11.84
C ASN A 593 18.46 4.13 10.92
N TYR A 594 19.59 4.36 10.26
CA TYR A 594 20.16 3.42 9.29
C TYR A 594 20.37 2.00 9.84
N GLU A 595 20.86 1.88 11.08
CA GLU A 595 21.04 0.60 11.78
C GLU A 595 19.76 0.02 12.41
N GLU A 596 18.64 0.74 12.33
CA GLU A 596 17.31 0.34 12.81
C GLU A 596 17.25 0.05 14.33
N THR A 597 18.15 0.67 15.09
CA THR A 597 18.20 0.59 16.56
C THR A 597 17.28 1.59 17.25
N VAL A 598 16.89 2.66 16.56
CA VAL A 598 15.91 3.66 16.98
C VAL A 598 14.75 3.61 16.00
N LYS A 599 13.53 3.43 16.51
CA LYS A 599 12.31 3.39 15.70
C LYS A 599 11.26 4.35 16.26
N MET A 600 10.75 5.22 15.40
CA MET A 600 9.78 6.27 15.71
C MET A 600 8.55 6.14 14.80
N PRO A 601 7.54 5.34 15.18
CA PRO A 601 6.23 5.40 14.53
C PRO A 601 5.60 6.78 14.67
N LEU A 602 5.10 7.32 13.57
CA LEU A 602 4.38 8.58 13.50
C LEU A 602 2.97 8.28 13.02
N ASN A 603 1.94 8.82 13.67
CA ASN A 603 0.55 8.58 13.31
C ASN A 603 -0.19 9.88 13.01
N GLU A 604 -1.19 9.84 12.14
CA GLU A 604 -2.18 10.91 11.99
C GLU A 604 -3.60 10.33 11.97
N PRO A 605 -4.63 11.11 12.32
CA PRO A 605 -6.02 10.67 12.19
C PRO A 605 -6.36 10.39 10.73
N ALA A 606 -7.37 9.56 10.53
CA ALA A 606 -7.96 9.34 9.21
C ALA A 606 -9.48 9.22 9.32
N ASP A 607 -10.15 9.35 8.18
CA ASP A 607 -11.61 9.38 8.12
C ASP A 607 -12.24 8.08 8.62
N GLY A 608 -13.29 8.22 9.43
CA GLY A 608 -14.07 7.14 10.01
C GLY A 608 -15.49 7.58 10.31
N LYS A 609 -16.39 6.63 10.64
CA LYS A 609 -17.77 6.95 11.07
C LYS A 609 -17.81 7.72 12.39
N ARG A 610 -16.74 7.65 13.17
CA ARG A 610 -16.56 8.17 14.52
C ARG A 610 -15.17 8.76 14.68
N LYS A 611 -14.93 9.50 15.76
CA LYS A 611 -13.68 10.23 15.96
C LYS A 611 -12.50 9.26 16.12
N SER A 612 -11.44 9.45 15.33
CA SER A 612 -10.18 8.71 15.51
C SER A 612 -9.59 8.93 16.89
N GLN A 613 -9.07 7.87 17.51
CA GLN A 613 -8.31 7.97 18.76
C GLN A 613 -7.08 8.88 18.64
N ILE A 614 -6.53 9.05 17.43
CA ILE A 614 -5.43 10.00 17.18
C ILE A 614 -5.96 11.43 17.26
N GLN A 615 -7.18 11.66 16.77
CA GLN A 615 -7.86 12.95 16.93
C GLN A 615 -8.23 13.21 18.41
N GLU A 616 -8.70 12.20 19.15
CA GLU A 616 -8.90 12.31 20.61
C GLU A 616 -7.58 12.73 21.29
N TYR A 617 -6.47 12.06 20.99
CA TYR A 617 -5.16 12.45 21.50
C TYR A 617 -4.86 13.92 21.20
N VAL A 618 -4.96 14.34 19.93
CA VAL A 618 -4.59 15.70 19.50
C VAL A 618 -5.46 16.76 20.20
N GLU A 619 -6.75 16.50 20.41
CA GLU A 619 -7.65 17.41 21.11
C GLU A 619 -7.29 17.57 22.59
N TYR A 620 -7.00 16.48 23.30
CA TYR A 620 -6.71 16.51 24.74
C TYR A 620 -5.25 16.86 25.05
N HIS A 621 -4.34 16.55 24.15
CA HIS A 621 -2.94 16.99 24.20
C HIS A 621 -2.80 18.44 23.75
N GLY A 622 -3.67 18.93 22.85
CA GLY A 622 -3.61 20.29 22.30
C GLY A 622 -2.69 20.43 21.07
N GLY A 623 -2.29 19.32 20.44
CA GLY A 623 -1.38 19.31 19.28
C GLY A 623 -0.65 17.97 19.11
N ALA A 624 0.34 17.93 18.21
CA ALA A 624 1.21 16.77 18.04
C ALA A 624 1.97 16.43 19.33
N GLY A 625 2.23 15.15 19.57
CA GLY A 625 3.06 14.73 20.71
C GLY A 625 3.26 13.22 20.83
N VAL A 626 4.05 12.78 21.82
CA VAL A 626 4.29 11.36 22.07
C VAL A 626 3.05 10.69 22.69
N GLN A 627 2.51 9.72 21.98
CA GLN A 627 1.37 8.92 22.43
C GLN A 627 1.78 7.78 23.34
N HIS A 628 2.79 6.98 22.94
CA HIS A 628 3.22 5.86 23.75
C HIS A 628 4.68 5.52 23.60
N ILE A 629 5.19 4.80 24.60
CA ILE A 629 6.55 4.29 24.67
C ILE A 629 6.47 2.78 24.88
N ALA A 630 7.07 2.02 23.97
CA ALA A 630 7.08 0.57 24.03
C ALA A 630 8.33 0.04 24.72
N LEU A 631 8.13 -0.87 25.66
CA LEU A 631 9.13 -1.37 26.58
C LEU A 631 9.36 -2.87 26.33
N ASN A 632 10.56 -3.20 25.84
CA ASN A 632 10.91 -4.57 25.46
C ASN A 632 11.14 -5.47 26.69
N THR A 633 10.69 -6.72 26.63
CA THR A 633 11.00 -7.78 27.62
C THR A 633 11.24 -9.14 26.93
N GLU A 634 11.94 -10.04 27.62
CA GLU A 634 12.12 -11.45 27.21
C GLU A 634 11.07 -12.39 27.84
N ASP A 635 10.33 -11.93 28.86
CA ASP A 635 9.27 -12.69 29.54
C ASP A 635 8.08 -11.78 29.86
N ILE A 636 7.23 -11.59 28.85
CA ILE A 636 6.05 -10.72 28.93
C ILE A 636 5.00 -11.25 29.90
N ILE A 637 4.91 -12.56 30.11
CA ILE A 637 3.95 -13.14 31.06
C ILE A 637 4.30 -12.67 32.47
N THR A 638 5.53 -12.92 32.91
CA THR A 638 6.00 -12.51 34.23
C THR A 638 5.98 -10.99 34.39
N ALA A 639 6.39 -10.25 33.36
CA ALA A 639 6.37 -8.79 33.38
C ALA A 639 4.94 -8.24 33.60
N VAL A 640 3.95 -8.73 32.84
CA VAL A 640 2.55 -8.27 32.95
C VAL A 640 1.91 -8.71 34.26
N GLU A 641 2.16 -9.92 34.74
CA GLU A 641 1.68 -10.37 36.05
C GLU A 641 2.19 -9.45 37.17
N ASN A 642 3.48 -9.10 37.13
CA ASN A 642 4.10 -8.26 38.15
C ASN A 642 3.66 -6.79 38.03
N LEU A 643 3.45 -6.28 36.81
CA LEU A 643 2.87 -4.95 36.59
C LEU A 643 1.43 -4.88 37.12
N ARG A 644 0.60 -5.90 36.86
CA ARG A 644 -0.77 -5.97 37.41
C ARG A 644 -0.76 -6.08 38.94
N ALA A 645 0.14 -6.88 39.51
CA ALA A 645 0.30 -6.99 40.97
C ALA A 645 0.74 -5.66 41.61
N ARG A 646 1.48 -4.84 40.87
CA ARG A 646 1.84 -3.46 41.25
C ARG A 646 0.71 -2.45 41.01
N GLY A 647 -0.41 -2.86 40.41
CA GLY A 647 -1.59 -2.04 40.17
C GLY A 647 -1.58 -1.27 38.85
N VAL A 648 -0.76 -1.67 37.87
CA VAL A 648 -0.87 -1.16 36.50
C VAL A 648 -2.12 -1.71 35.84
N GLU A 649 -2.93 -0.82 35.28
CA GLU A 649 -4.10 -1.18 34.50
C GLU A 649 -3.75 -1.30 33.02
N PHE A 650 -4.31 -2.32 32.37
CA PHE A 650 -4.13 -2.57 30.94
C PHE A 650 -5.48 -2.56 30.22
N LEU A 651 -5.44 -2.35 28.92
CA LEU A 651 -6.60 -2.51 28.05
C LEU A 651 -7.12 -3.95 28.13
N THR A 652 -8.43 -4.11 27.87
CA THR A 652 -9.10 -5.42 27.87
C THR A 652 -9.30 -5.87 26.45
N ILE A 653 -8.95 -7.13 26.15
CA ILE A 653 -9.09 -7.73 24.82
C ILE A 653 -10.31 -8.67 24.80
N PRO A 654 -11.19 -8.59 23.79
CA PRO A 654 -12.35 -9.48 23.71
C PRO A 654 -11.96 -10.96 23.59
N SER A 655 -12.60 -11.87 24.36
CA SER A 655 -12.30 -13.32 24.29
C SER A 655 -12.47 -13.94 22.89
N LYS A 656 -13.28 -13.31 22.02
CA LYS A 656 -13.42 -13.72 20.61
C LYS A 656 -12.08 -13.65 19.87
N TYR A 657 -11.21 -12.70 20.19
CA TYR A 657 -9.88 -12.58 19.60
C TYR A 657 -9.06 -13.86 19.84
N TYR A 658 -9.03 -14.36 21.07
CA TYR A 658 -8.25 -15.55 21.41
C TYR A 658 -8.77 -16.83 20.76
N LYS A 659 -10.08 -16.93 20.53
CA LYS A 659 -10.63 -18.04 19.74
C LYS A 659 -10.12 -18.02 18.30
N LEU A 660 -10.15 -16.83 17.68
CA LEU A 660 -9.70 -16.64 16.30
C LEU A 660 -8.19 -16.83 16.17
N ILE A 661 -7.38 -16.29 17.10
CA ILE A 661 -5.93 -16.41 17.01
C ILE A 661 -5.45 -17.84 17.26
N ARG A 662 -6.15 -18.62 18.11
CA ARG A 662 -5.85 -20.06 18.29
C ARG A 662 -6.12 -20.85 17.01
N GLU A 663 -7.23 -20.56 16.35
CA GLU A 663 -7.57 -21.17 15.06
C GLU A 663 -6.50 -20.83 14.00
N LYS A 664 -6.16 -19.55 13.85
CA LYS A 664 -5.10 -19.08 12.95
C LYS A 664 -3.74 -19.73 13.24
N LEU A 665 -3.29 -19.71 14.51
CA LEU A 665 -2.03 -20.33 14.93
C LEU A 665 -2.04 -21.86 14.74
N SER A 666 -3.19 -22.52 14.77
CA SER A 666 -3.28 -23.97 14.49
C SER A 666 -2.94 -24.32 13.04
N HIS A 667 -3.03 -23.34 12.13
CA HIS A 667 -2.68 -23.46 10.72
C HIS A 667 -1.31 -22.84 10.38
N SER A 668 -0.68 -22.13 11.33
CA SER A 668 0.64 -21.50 11.16
C SER A 668 1.79 -22.46 11.44
N LYS A 669 2.94 -22.22 10.80
CA LYS A 669 4.21 -22.90 11.13
C LYS A 669 4.86 -22.34 12.39
N VAL A 670 4.53 -21.09 12.76
CA VAL A 670 5.06 -20.44 13.95
C VAL A 670 4.41 -21.02 15.19
N LYS A 671 5.26 -21.44 16.14
CA LYS A 671 4.83 -21.95 17.44
C LYS A 671 5.10 -20.89 18.49
N VAL A 672 4.04 -20.30 19.02
CA VAL A 672 4.11 -19.46 20.21
C VAL A 672 4.57 -20.33 21.39
N ALA A 673 5.69 -19.98 21.99
CA ALA A 673 6.27 -20.76 23.09
C ALA A 673 5.48 -20.60 24.39
N GLU A 674 4.87 -19.43 24.57
CA GLU A 674 4.03 -19.07 25.69
C GLU A 674 2.64 -19.75 25.62
N SER A 675 2.05 -20.08 26.77
CA SER A 675 0.71 -20.66 26.81
C SER A 675 -0.34 -19.62 26.39
N ILE A 676 -1.08 -19.90 25.32
CA ILE A 676 -2.14 -19.00 24.83
C ILE A 676 -3.25 -18.82 25.88
N ASP A 677 -3.50 -19.82 26.74
CA ASP A 677 -4.44 -19.68 27.87
C ASP A 677 -3.98 -18.63 28.88
N ILE A 678 -2.68 -18.54 29.12
CA ILE A 678 -2.09 -17.52 29.98
C ILE A 678 -2.14 -16.15 29.28
N LEU A 679 -1.82 -16.10 27.99
CA LEU A 679 -1.88 -14.86 27.21
C LEU A 679 -3.31 -14.28 27.17
N GLU A 680 -4.32 -15.14 27.01
CA GLU A 680 -5.74 -14.78 27.09
C GLU A 680 -6.13 -14.23 28.46
N ARG A 681 -5.75 -14.93 29.54
CA ARG A 681 -5.99 -14.46 30.91
C ARG A 681 -5.37 -13.09 31.17
N LEU A 682 -4.21 -12.80 30.57
CA LEU A 682 -3.47 -11.56 30.77
C LEU A 682 -3.85 -10.44 29.80
N ASN A 683 -4.69 -10.70 28.80
CA ASN A 683 -5.05 -9.77 27.72
C ASN A 683 -3.84 -9.38 26.83
N ILE A 684 -2.91 -10.31 26.61
CA ILE A 684 -1.73 -10.10 25.73
C ILE A 684 -2.11 -10.45 24.29
N LEU A 685 -1.83 -9.56 23.35
CA LEU A 685 -2.05 -9.75 21.91
C LEU A 685 -0.86 -10.49 21.29
N ILE A 686 -1.15 -11.26 20.23
CA ILE A 686 -0.20 -12.06 19.45
C ILE A 686 -0.30 -11.66 17.98
N ASP A 687 0.78 -11.15 17.41
CA ASP A 687 0.95 -11.09 15.96
C ASP A 687 2.07 -12.03 15.54
N TYR A 688 2.08 -12.50 14.30
CA TYR A 688 3.11 -13.40 13.81
C TYR A 688 3.33 -13.25 12.31
N ASP A 689 4.55 -13.55 11.87
CA ASP A 689 4.93 -13.72 10.46
C ASP A 689 5.49 -15.13 10.26
N ASP A 690 6.27 -15.38 9.21
CA ASP A 690 6.82 -16.71 8.92
C ASP A 690 8.06 -17.06 9.74
N ASP A 691 8.75 -16.05 10.26
CA ASP A 691 10.03 -16.17 10.94
C ASP A 691 9.89 -16.10 12.46
N GLY A 692 8.79 -15.53 12.95
CA GLY A 692 8.62 -15.22 14.35
C GLY A 692 7.24 -14.72 14.77
N TYR A 693 7.16 -14.28 16.02
CA TYR A 693 5.95 -13.69 16.58
C TYR A 693 6.26 -12.53 17.53
N LEU A 694 5.25 -11.70 17.71
CA LEU A 694 5.21 -10.53 18.56
C LEU A 694 4.14 -10.70 19.63
N LEU A 695 4.52 -10.49 20.87
CA LEU A 695 3.58 -10.34 21.98
C LEU A 695 3.55 -8.89 22.41
N GLN A 696 2.35 -8.31 22.56
CA GLN A 696 2.19 -6.91 22.95
C GLN A 696 0.98 -6.70 23.85
N ILE A 697 1.06 -5.72 24.74
CA ILE A 697 -0.06 -5.27 25.57
C ILE A 697 0.12 -3.80 25.95
N PHE A 698 -0.99 -3.07 26.01
CA PHE A 698 -1.02 -1.64 26.28
C PHE A 698 -1.65 -1.33 27.61
N THR A 699 -1.04 -0.41 28.36
CA THR A 699 -1.63 0.12 29.59
C THR A 699 -2.84 0.98 29.27
N LYS A 700 -3.66 1.28 30.28
CA LYS A 700 -4.47 2.50 30.23
C LYS A 700 -3.56 3.73 30.26
N ASN A 701 -4.14 4.91 30.04
CA ASN A 701 -3.41 6.18 30.11
C ASN A 701 -2.71 6.33 31.48
N THR A 702 -1.49 6.86 31.49
CA THR A 702 -0.71 7.08 32.71
C THR A 702 -1.10 8.38 33.44
N GLN A 703 -2.03 9.14 32.87
CA GLN A 703 -2.65 10.32 33.44
C GLN A 703 -4.14 10.36 33.10
N ASP A 704 -4.86 11.35 33.63
CA ASP A 704 -6.30 11.50 33.40
C ASP A 704 -6.64 11.83 31.94
N ARG A 705 -5.80 12.65 31.28
CA ARG A 705 -6.00 12.96 29.86
C ARG A 705 -5.76 11.72 29.00
N PRO A 706 -6.57 11.47 27.95
CA PRO A 706 -6.39 10.34 27.06
C PRO A 706 -5.24 10.52 26.08
N THR A 707 -4.02 10.68 26.61
CA THR A 707 -2.82 11.00 25.85
C THR A 707 -1.76 9.90 25.99
N LEU A 708 -0.88 10.00 26.98
CA LEU A 708 0.26 9.09 27.15
C LEU A 708 -0.17 7.75 27.76
N PHE A 709 0.25 6.66 27.13
CA PHE A 709 0.24 5.30 27.70
C PHE A 709 1.55 4.57 27.42
N LEU A 710 1.71 3.36 27.96
CA LEU A 710 2.88 2.52 27.75
C LEU A 710 2.49 1.20 27.10
N GLU A 711 3.42 0.63 26.33
CA GLU A 711 3.31 -0.71 25.76
C GLU A 711 4.39 -1.62 26.39
N VAL A 712 4.04 -2.87 26.68
CA VAL A 712 5.01 -3.92 26.97
C VAL A 712 5.05 -4.86 25.79
N ILE A 713 6.24 -5.11 25.25
CA ILE A 713 6.43 -5.83 23.99
C ILE A 713 7.50 -6.91 24.12
N GLN A 714 7.27 -8.09 23.55
CA GLN A 714 8.27 -9.16 23.44
C GLN A 714 8.33 -9.64 22.00
N ARG A 715 9.54 -9.67 21.45
CA ARG A 715 9.82 -10.07 20.07
C ARG A 715 10.52 -11.43 20.05
N ARG A 716 10.00 -12.37 19.27
CA ARG A 716 10.65 -13.66 19.00
C ARG A 716 10.88 -13.76 17.51
N ASN A 717 12.06 -13.37 17.03
CA ASN A 717 12.41 -13.29 15.61
C ASN A 717 11.42 -12.47 14.75
N PHE A 718 10.86 -11.40 15.32
CA PHE A 718 9.86 -10.57 14.65
C PHE A 718 10.28 -9.09 14.65
N ASN A 719 10.44 -8.53 13.44
CA ASN A 719 10.93 -7.16 13.25
C ASN A 719 9.83 -6.13 12.92
N GLY A 720 8.59 -6.58 12.66
CA GLY A 720 7.45 -5.71 12.33
C GLY A 720 6.80 -5.03 13.54
N PHE A 721 5.66 -4.35 13.34
CA PHE A 721 4.97 -3.58 14.39
C PHE A 721 3.62 -4.16 14.82
N GLY A 722 3.31 -5.40 14.42
CA GLY A 722 2.07 -6.03 14.85
C GLY A 722 0.86 -5.61 14.03
N ALA A 723 1.00 -5.47 12.69
CA ALA A 723 -0.06 -5.08 11.76
C ALA A 723 -1.40 -5.79 12.04
N GLY A 724 -1.34 -7.10 12.33
CA GLY A 724 -2.50 -7.94 12.59
C GLY A 724 -3.19 -7.66 13.93
N ASN A 725 -2.47 -7.08 14.90
CA ASN A 725 -2.99 -6.71 16.21
C ASN A 725 -3.67 -5.34 16.22
N PHE A 726 -3.36 -4.45 15.28
CA PHE A 726 -3.86 -3.08 15.30
C PHE A 726 -5.38 -3.03 15.36
N LYS A 727 -6.11 -3.83 14.58
CA LYS A 727 -7.58 -3.81 14.63
C LYS A 727 -8.12 -4.12 16.03
N THR A 728 -7.62 -5.16 16.69
CA THR A 728 -8.08 -5.56 18.03
C THR A 728 -7.63 -4.57 19.10
N LEU A 729 -6.42 -4.03 18.98
CA LEU A 729 -5.95 -2.93 19.82
C LEU A 729 -6.89 -1.72 19.73
N PHE A 730 -7.25 -1.34 18.52
CA PHE A 730 -8.16 -0.25 18.24
C PHE A 730 -9.54 -0.47 18.83
N GLU A 731 -10.16 -1.63 18.57
CA GLU A 731 -11.46 -1.98 19.17
C GLU A 731 -11.39 -1.84 20.71
N SER A 732 -10.25 -2.18 21.31
CA SER A 732 -10.04 -2.07 22.75
C SER A 732 -9.87 -0.62 23.24
N ILE A 733 -9.19 0.24 22.47
CA ILE A 733 -9.06 1.67 22.79
C ILE A 733 -10.40 2.39 22.56
N GLU A 734 -11.14 2.04 21.50
CA GLU A 734 -12.47 2.59 21.20
C GLU A 734 -13.47 2.29 22.31
N ILE A 735 -13.43 1.10 22.91
CA ILE A 735 -14.25 0.78 24.10
C ILE A 735 -13.95 1.76 25.24
N GLU A 736 -12.69 2.13 25.45
CA GLU A 736 -12.33 3.11 26.46
C GLU A 736 -12.69 4.54 26.03
N GLN A 737 -12.61 4.88 24.74
CA GLN A 737 -13.03 6.17 24.18
C GLN A 737 -14.54 6.37 24.29
N GLU A 738 -15.34 5.32 24.07
CA GLU A 738 -16.79 5.32 24.26
C GLU A 738 -17.14 5.53 25.73
N LYS A 739 -16.42 4.89 26.67
CA LYS A 739 -16.59 5.14 28.12
C LYS A 739 -16.29 6.58 28.52
N ARG A 740 -15.39 7.26 27.80
CA ARG A 740 -15.08 8.69 27.98
C ARG A 740 -16.09 9.61 27.30
N GLY A 741 -16.95 9.09 26.41
CA GLY A 741 -17.91 9.88 25.63
C GLY A 741 -17.32 10.58 24.41
N ASN A 742 -16.18 10.09 23.91
CA ASN A 742 -15.38 10.75 22.87
C ASN A 742 -15.34 9.99 21.52
N LEU A 743 -16.08 8.88 21.40
CA LEU A 743 -16.08 8.01 20.22
C LEU A 743 -17.17 8.40 19.21
#